data_AF-A0A9E4BUN5-F1
#
_entry.id   AF-A0A9E4BUN5-F1
#
_cell.length_a   1.000
_cell.length_b   1.000
_cell.length_c   1.000
_cell.angle_alpha   90.00
_cell.angle_beta   90.00
_cell.angle_gamma   90.00
#
_symmetry.space_group_name_H-M   'P 1'
#
loop_
_entity.id
_entity.type
_entity.pdbx_description
1 polymer ?
#
loop_
_entity_poly.entity_id
_entity_poly.type
_entity_poly.pdbx_seq_one_letter_code
_entity_poly.pdbx_strand_id
1 'polypeptide(L)'
;MLCIFDLGATFVDVVFLALPLVLPCLGAVFYLSPDGDDSGSGGRSSPWRSSGRANGALTPGDTLVFLPGVYEGTIAPEHTGEPDAPIRCRSEVRHRAVLVGGGEMRLAVDLQEKHNIRIEDFRIAPGDGRWLRADGCDRLAVSGCHMEKAGNATPFVLTGCTHVRLIDNVFRKDRVGGNMCQVVECTYVLIEGNAFARVGHCPLQISMTNNLVVRSNCFHNPWGRNYEFWASGRVLVEGNIVTEALDSAHSADSRAKNLLIDGIIRFNRVYGNRHTPLNSSSYVPVNYHVRDPFRFVNSRVYHNTIADNLGYGWEITGVNVSSNVFVNNIFFMNDKYGGNVQIARGAGIAGDNLFLNNVFRGTEAGQRVEGYGERVQTVDEANRKSVVRGHWREFEDNLDVDPGFVDSEKRDFRLGPGSPCIDAGRALTVTRRGGKGREVPVDDGRYFYDGFGIEREKGDRVAIGTADRIARIEKVLLNYYQPDLLVLDREMEWDAGAPVSLPWRGEAPDIGAFEHGLPGSGRGIARAEPVDTEPGREVRFCVEPAGKTVASVRWDFGDGETAEACEAVHVYPECGRFPVRVRVRYEDGDEGADVIFVKVKQPVDPFAPMLTVDFEEATTLEWGYLFKIYRGNRLTGHEFVSDGFGGGRCVRLFAEADGSDLGCSLAPGEWGIDAYPFVRFAYRIPKGAPVGLWLQAFPAKAYGEGVVIAGGTPSRDAGPYPDTDTCILRDDGRWHVAILDVRTIREQIGEVRYLRRFRFYTHGNAKKGHQFWFDEFEISPAGRLDPTESHGKLQI
;
A
#
# COMPACT_ATOMS: atom_id res chain seq x y z
N MET A 1 -32.81 93.63 -26.26
CA MET A 1 -32.20 94.66 -25.40
C MET A 1 -31.51 93.94 -24.26
N LEU A 2 -30.17 94.05 -24.24
CA LEU A 2 -29.15 93.64 -23.25
C LEU A 2 -29.17 92.27 -22.55
N CYS A 3 -27.96 91.71 -22.50
CA CYS A 3 -27.48 90.47 -21.88
C CYS A 3 -27.71 90.37 -20.36
N ILE A 4 -27.63 89.14 -19.83
CA ILE A 4 -26.61 88.68 -18.87
C ILE A 4 -26.64 87.14 -18.83
N PHE A 5 -25.45 86.53 -18.86
CA PHE A 5 -25.20 85.10 -18.66
C PHE A 5 -25.41 84.73 -17.19
N ASP A 6 -25.99 83.57 -16.92
CA ASP A 6 -25.53 82.74 -15.80
C ASP A 6 -25.74 81.25 -16.09
N LEU A 7 -24.66 80.49 -15.89
CA LEU A 7 -24.54 79.04 -16.11
C LEU A 7 -24.83 78.34 -14.78
N GLY A 8 -25.87 77.51 -14.76
CA GLY A 8 -26.20 76.67 -13.60
C GLY A 8 -26.80 75.34 -14.04
N ALA A 9 -25.98 74.46 -14.59
CA ALA A 9 -26.36 73.07 -14.86
C ALA A 9 -26.21 72.24 -13.57
N THR A 10 -27.33 71.78 -13.01
CA THR A 10 -27.35 70.74 -11.99
C THR A 10 -26.92 69.41 -12.61
N PHE A 11 -25.71 68.96 -12.30
CA PHE A 11 -25.20 67.63 -12.59
C PHE A 11 -26.00 66.59 -11.78
N VAL A 12 -26.51 65.56 -12.46
CA VAL A 12 -26.93 64.30 -11.85
C VAL A 12 -25.67 63.45 -11.76
N ASP A 13 -25.18 63.21 -10.54
CA ASP A 13 -24.08 62.28 -10.28
C ASP A 13 -24.55 60.84 -10.56
N VAL A 14 -24.32 60.37 -11.78
CA VAL A 14 -24.30 58.94 -12.09
C VAL A 14 -22.98 58.39 -11.54
N VAL A 15 -23.03 57.84 -10.33
CA VAL A 15 -21.93 57.05 -9.77
C VAL A 15 -21.79 55.78 -10.63
N PHE A 16 -20.85 55.80 -11.58
CA PHE A 16 -20.33 54.58 -12.19
C PHE A 16 -19.61 53.80 -11.09
N LEU A 17 -20.26 52.76 -10.57
CA LEU A 17 -19.57 51.70 -9.84
C LEU A 17 -18.65 51.00 -10.85
N ALA A 18 -17.40 51.42 -10.92
CA ALA A 18 -16.35 50.66 -11.58
C ALA A 18 -16.15 49.39 -10.76
N LEU A 19 -16.77 48.28 -11.18
CA LEU A 19 -16.29 46.96 -10.77
C LEU A 19 -14.82 46.89 -11.19
N PRO A 20 -13.87 46.60 -10.27
CA PRO A 20 -12.53 46.27 -10.70
C PRO A 20 -12.65 45.01 -11.55
N LEU A 21 -12.36 45.14 -12.85
CA LEU A 21 -12.05 44.00 -13.69
C LEU A 21 -10.78 43.39 -13.08
N VAL A 22 -10.94 42.35 -12.26
CA VAL A 22 -9.81 41.52 -11.82
C VAL A 22 -9.39 40.73 -13.06
N LEU A 23 -8.56 41.36 -13.89
CA LEU A 23 -7.79 40.64 -14.90
C LEU A 23 -6.85 39.72 -14.11
N PRO A 24 -6.91 38.38 -14.29
CA PRO A 24 -5.87 37.53 -13.75
C PRO A 24 -4.54 38.05 -14.32
N CYS A 25 -3.65 38.49 -13.44
CA CYS A 25 -2.28 38.78 -13.86
C CYS A 25 -1.73 37.45 -14.38
N LEU A 26 -1.62 37.28 -15.69
CA LEU A 26 -1.01 36.11 -16.29
C LEU A 26 0.45 36.10 -15.86
N GLY A 27 0.81 35.18 -14.95
CA GLY A 27 2.20 34.99 -14.56
C GLY A 27 3.07 34.68 -15.78
N ALA A 28 4.33 35.07 -15.69
CA ALA A 28 5.30 34.85 -16.75
C ALA A 28 5.60 33.35 -16.92
N VAL A 29 5.96 32.97 -18.16
CA VAL A 29 6.44 31.61 -18.46
C VAL A 29 7.93 31.68 -18.74
N PHE A 30 8.72 31.04 -17.89
CA PHE A 30 10.16 30.92 -18.01
C PHE A 30 10.54 29.50 -18.42
N TYR A 31 11.69 29.36 -19.07
CA TYR A 31 12.18 28.09 -19.62
C TYR A 31 13.59 27.80 -19.12
N LEU A 32 13.82 26.53 -18.73
CA LEU A 32 15.14 25.97 -18.46
C LEU A 32 15.54 24.99 -19.56
N SER A 33 16.83 24.98 -19.89
CA SER A 33 17.46 24.02 -20.78
C SER A 33 18.85 23.66 -20.23
N PRO A 34 19.33 22.40 -20.35
CA PRO A 34 20.71 22.08 -19.98
C PRO A 34 21.74 22.91 -20.76
N ASP A 35 21.41 23.29 -21.99
CA ASP A 35 22.24 24.12 -22.88
C ASP A 35 21.89 25.62 -22.79
N GLY A 36 21.10 26.03 -21.79
CA GLY A 36 20.66 27.41 -21.60
C GLY A 36 21.78 28.37 -21.15
N ASP A 37 21.41 29.64 -20.98
CA ASP A 37 22.29 30.68 -20.46
C ASP A 37 21.56 31.55 -19.42
N ASP A 38 22.11 31.60 -18.19
CA ASP A 38 21.53 32.35 -17.08
C ASP A 38 21.62 33.88 -17.26
N SER A 39 22.42 34.35 -18.22
CA SER A 39 22.45 35.75 -18.65
C SER A 39 21.24 36.14 -19.53
N GLY A 40 20.52 35.14 -20.05
CA GLY A 40 19.38 35.31 -20.94
C GLY A 40 18.10 35.79 -20.25
N SER A 41 17.06 36.00 -21.06
CA SER A 41 15.76 36.48 -20.57
C SER A 41 14.92 35.42 -19.86
N GLY A 42 15.27 34.14 -20.02
CA GLY A 42 14.47 33.01 -19.53
C GLY A 42 13.28 32.68 -20.45
N GLY A 43 13.14 33.38 -21.58
CA GLY A 43 12.14 33.05 -22.60
C GLY A 43 12.51 31.79 -23.39
N ARG A 44 11.56 31.21 -24.11
CA ARG A 44 11.78 29.93 -24.83
C ARG A 44 12.97 29.94 -25.80
N SER A 45 13.22 31.07 -26.47
CA SER A 45 14.35 31.24 -27.40
C SER A 45 15.69 31.56 -26.71
N SER A 46 15.66 31.89 -25.42
CA SER A 46 16.83 32.21 -24.59
C SER A 46 16.58 31.68 -23.16
N PRO A 47 16.49 30.34 -22.99
CA PRO A 47 16.17 29.72 -21.72
C PRO A 47 17.33 29.88 -20.74
N TRP A 48 17.01 29.91 -19.45
CA TRP A 48 18.02 29.83 -18.39
C TRP A 48 18.61 28.43 -18.32
N ARG A 49 19.77 28.31 -17.67
CA ARG A 49 20.47 27.05 -17.46
C ARG A 49 20.21 26.46 -16.08
N SER A 50 20.25 27.30 -15.03
CA SER A 50 20.30 26.84 -13.65
C SER A 50 19.00 27.08 -12.89
N SER A 51 18.65 26.12 -12.02
CA SER A 51 17.55 26.29 -11.06
C SER A 51 17.80 27.45 -10.10
N GLY A 52 19.07 27.76 -9.77
CA GLY A 52 19.41 28.89 -8.91
C GLY A 52 18.99 30.23 -9.50
N ARG A 53 19.21 30.44 -10.81
CA ARG A 53 18.75 31.64 -11.51
C ARG A 53 17.22 31.77 -11.45
N ALA A 54 16.52 30.65 -11.66
CA ALA A 54 15.06 30.62 -11.67
C ALA A 54 14.46 30.80 -10.28
N ASN A 55 15.03 30.18 -9.24
CA ASN A 55 14.53 30.23 -7.87
C ASN A 55 14.36 31.66 -7.35
N GLY A 56 15.32 32.55 -7.64
CA GLY A 56 15.24 33.97 -7.26
C GLY A 56 14.41 34.85 -8.21
N ALA A 57 13.95 34.32 -9.35
CA ALA A 57 13.18 35.08 -10.34
C ALA A 57 11.67 34.83 -10.28
N LEU A 58 11.25 33.64 -9.80
CA LEU A 58 9.84 33.25 -9.78
C LEU A 58 9.03 34.03 -8.75
N THR A 59 7.90 34.56 -9.19
CA THR A 59 6.92 35.29 -8.38
C THR A 59 5.53 34.65 -8.50
N PRO A 60 4.53 35.01 -7.67
CA PRO A 60 3.20 34.42 -7.75
C PRO A 60 2.61 34.39 -9.17
N GLY A 61 2.10 33.22 -9.57
CA GLY A 61 1.47 32.97 -10.87
C GLY A 61 2.42 32.46 -11.95
N ASP A 62 3.73 32.63 -11.76
CA ASP A 62 4.74 32.27 -12.76
C ASP A 62 4.80 30.75 -12.99
N THR A 63 5.18 30.37 -14.20
CA THR A 63 5.40 28.98 -14.60
C THR A 63 6.82 28.78 -15.11
N LEU A 64 7.57 27.89 -14.46
CA LEU A 64 8.87 27.41 -14.88
C LEU A 64 8.73 26.10 -15.65
N VAL A 65 9.08 26.12 -16.93
CA VAL A 65 9.03 24.97 -17.83
C VAL A 65 10.44 24.43 -18.06
N PHE A 66 10.66 23.17 -17.73
CA PHE A 66 11.92 22.48 -18.01
C PHE A 66 11.80 21.77 -19.37
N LEU A 67 12.66 22.15 -20.32
CA LEU A 67 12.78 21.43 -21.58
C LEU A 67 13.37 20.02 -21.34
N PRO A 68 13.21 19.07 -22.28
CA PRO A 68 13.84 17.76 -22.17
C PRO A 68 15.34 17.84 -21.86
N GLY A 69 15.81 17.13 -20.83
CA GLY A 69 17.18 17.25 -20.36
C GLY A 69 17.42 16.71 -18.96
N VAL A 70 18.69 16.68 -18.54
CA VAL A 70 19.11 16.33 -17.18
C VAL A 70 19.53 17.61 -16.46
N TYR A 71 19.00 17.82 -15.25
CA TYR A 71 19.18 19.05 -14.49
C TYR A 71 19.80 18.77 -13.13
N GLU A 72 20.97 19.35 -12.90
CA GLU A 72 21.58 19.48 -11.58
C GLU A 72 21.03 20.72 -10.86
N GLY A 73 20.96 20.65 -9.53
CA GLY A 73 20.43 21.71 -8.69
C GLY A 73 19.09 21.37 -8.04
N THR A 74 18.53 22.35 -7.34
CA THR A 74 17.34 22.18 -6.50
C THR A 74 16.27 23.20 -6.91
N ILE A 75 15.04 22.73 -7.10
CA ILE A 75 13.87 23.61 -7.20
C ILE A 75 13.52 24.06 -5.78
N ALA A 76 13.74 25.36 -5.52
CA ALA A 76 13.55 25.98 -4.21
C ALA A 76 13.27 27.47 -4.42
N PRO A 77 12.07 27.84 -4.93
CA PRO A 77 11.74 29.23 -5.20
C PRO A 77 11.87 30.08 -3.93
N GLU A 78 12.43 31.28 -4.06
CA GLU A 78 12.60 32.20 -2.93
C GLU A 78 11.28 32.82 -2.49
N HIS A 79 10.31 32.89 -3.40
CA HIS A 79 8.96 33.40 -3.16
C HIS A 79 7.92 32.29 -3.03
N THR A 80 6.83 32.59 -2.32
CA THR A 80 5.62 31.78 -2.29
C THR A 80 4.73 32.13 -3.49
N GLY A 81 3.85 31.22 -3.91
CA GLY A 81 2.72 31.58 -4.75
C GLY A 81 1.54 32.10 -3.91
N GLU A 82 0.45 32.47 -4.60
CA GLU A 82 -0.84 32.83 -4.02
C GLU A 82 -1.93 31.78 -4.37
N PRO A 83 -3.04 31.69 -3.63
CA PRO A 83 -4.08 30.68 -3.86
C PRO A 83 -4.65 30.63 -5.28
N ASP A 84 -4.79 31.79 -5.93
CA ASP A 84 -5.24 31.95 -7.31
C ASP A 84 -4.08 32.13 -8.32
N ALA A 85 -2.87 32.37 -7.83
CA ALA A 85 -1.65 32.53 -8.62
C ALA A 85 -0.51 31.64 -8.07
N PRO A 86 -0.60 30.31 -8.19
CA PRO A 86 0.44 29.40 -7.70
C PRO A 86 1.69 29.51 -8.59
N ILE A 87 2.86 29.31 -7.98
CA ILE A 87 4.09 29.09 -8.73
C ILE A 87 4.08 27.64 -9.24
N ARG A 88 4.31 27.46 -10.54
CA ARG A 88 4.29 26.14 -11.18
C ARG A 88 5.66 25.78 -11.73
N CYS A 89 6.21 24.65 -11.33
CA CYS A 89 7.38 24.06 -11.96
C CYS A 89 6.96 22.76 -12.65
N ARG A 90 7.23 22.65 -13.96
CA ARG A 90 6.80 21.49 -14.75
C ARG A 90 7.81 21.05 -15.79
N SER A 91 7.82 19.75 -16.08
CA SER A 91 8.42 19.24 -17.31
C SER A 91 7.58 19.67 -18.52
N GLU A 92 8.21 20.06 -19.63
CA GLU A 92 7.47 20.37 -20.87
C GLU A 92 6.78 19.11 -21.41
N VAL A 93 7.59 18.05 -21.58
CA VAL A 93 7.17 16.72 -21.97
C VAL A 93 7.29 15.83 -20.76
N ARG A 94 6.21 15.14 -20.39
CA ARG A 94 6.17 14.30 -19.19
C ARG A 94 7.37 13.36 -19.11
N HIS A 95 8.02 13.38 -17.95
CA HIS A 95 9.21 12.60 -17.56
C HIS A 95 10.49 12.86 -18.36
N ARG A 96 10.51 13.84 -19.29
CA ARG A 96 11.70 14.16 -20.10
C ARG A 96 12.62 15.20 -19.47
N ALA A 97 12.17 15.99 -18.50
CA ALA A 97 13.06 16.69 -17.58
C ALA A 97 13.41 15.78 -16.40
N VAL A 98 14.70 15.44 -16.27
CA VAL A 98 15.23 14.55 -15.24
C VAL A 98 15.96 15.38 -14.19
N LEU A 99 15.44 15.41 -12.96
CA LEU A 99 16.06 16.10 -11.84
C LEU A 99 17.00 15.15 -11.09
N VAL A 100 18.29 15.49 -10.98
CA VAL A 100 19.30 14.67 -10.27
C VAL A 100 19.75 15.27 -8.94
N GLY A 101 19.13 16.39 -8.55
CA GLY A 101 19.36 17.09 -7.28
C GLY A 101 20.61 17.96 -7.25
N GLY A 102 20.70 18.80 -6.21
CA GLY A 102 21.83 19.70 -5.97
C GLY A 102 22.36 19.63 -4.54
N GLY A 103 23.57 20.18 -4.33
CA GLY A 103 24.26 20.22 -3.04
C GLY A 103 24.73 18.85 -2.54
N GLU A 104 25.28 18.80 -1.33
CA GLU A 104 25.79 17.56 -0.71
C GLU A 104 24.71 16.48 -0.58
N MET A 105 23.46 16.88 -0.33
CA MET A 105 22.32 15.99 -0.12
C MET A 105 21.67 15.52 -1.44
N ARG A 106 22.08 16.09 -2.58
CA ARG A 106 21.50 15.86 -3.91
C ARG A 106 19.96 15.89 -3.87
N LEU A 107 19.41 16.95 -3.27
CA LEU A 107 17.96 17.14 -3.12
C LEU A 107 17.41 17.83 -4.37
N ALA A 108 16.38 17.25 -5.01
CA ALA A 108 15.79 17.80 -6.22
C ALA A 108 14.77 18.92 -5.96
N VAL A 109 13.97 18.81 -4.91
CA VAL A 109 12.98 19.83 -4.51
C VAL A 109 13.09 20.09 -3.00
N ASP A 110 13.23 21.36 -2.62
CA ASP A 110 13.27 21.78 -1.21
C ASP A 110 12.35 22.97 -0.99
N LEU A 111 11.29 22.77 -0.22
CA LEU A 111 10.27 23.77 0.08
C LEU A 111 10.20 23.99 1.58
N GLN A 112 10.74 25.10 2.07
CA GLN A 112 10.68 25.50 3.47
C GLN A 112 9.78 26.73 3.58
N GLU A 113 8.60 26.59 4.18
CA GLU A 113 7.60 27.67 4.30
C GLU A 113 7.33 28.34 2.93
N LYS A 114 7.05 27.52 1.92
CA LYS A 114 6.66 27.96 0.57
C LYS A 114 5.28 27.43 0.25
N HIS A 115 4.34 28.33 -0.01
CA HIS A 115 2.93 28.01 -0.19
C HIS A 115 2.53 28.12 -1.66
N ASN A 116 1.42 27.48 -2.03
CA ASN A 116 0.84 27.53 -3.37
C ASN A 116 1.84 27.14 -4.47
N ILE A 117 2.55 26.03 -4.26
CA ILE A 117 3.57 25.52 -5.19
C ILE A 117 3.03 24.27 -5.89
N ARG A 118 3.30 24.16 -7.21
CA ARG A 118 3.03 22.95 -7.98
C ARG A 118 4.29 22.38 -8.60
N ILE A 119 4.48 21.08 -8.45
CA ILE A 119 5.59 20.30 -9.03
C ILE A 119 4.99 19.22 -9.94
N GLU A 120 5.23 19.31 -11.24
CA GLU A 120 4.45 18.56 -12.23
C GLU A 120 5.34 17.79 -13.23
N ASP A 121 5.01 16.52 -13.45
CA ASP A 121 5.45 15.69 -14.58
C ASP A 121 6.96 15.42 -14.72
N PHE A 122 7.75 15.65 -13.67
CA PHE A 122 9.19 15.36 -13.69
C PHE A 122 9.52 13.87 -13.57
N ARG A 123 10.68 13.46 -14.11
CA ARG A 123 11.40 12.29 -13.59
C ARG A 123 12.40 12.77 -12.55
N ILE A 124 12.39 12.22 -11.34
CA ILE A 124 13.27 12.63 -10.24
C ILE A 124 14.11 11.42 -9.84
N ALA A 125 15.41 11.47 -10.17
CA ALA A 125 16.32 10.33 -10.05
C ALA A 125 17.72 10.74 -9.56
N PRO A 126 17.86 11.13 -8.28
CA PRO A 126 19.10 11.69 -7.74
C PRO A 126 20.18 10.65 -7.40
N GLY A 127 19.94 9.35 -7.64
CA GLY A 127 20.90 8.28 -7.34
C GLY A 127 20.93 7.95 -5.85
N ASP A 128 21.89 8.52 -5.12
CA ASP A 128 21.99 8.38 -3.65
C ASP A 128 21.40 9.57 -2.88
N GLY A 129 20.81 10.54 -3.60
CA GLY A 129 20.17 11.74 -3.02
C GLY A 129 18.71 11.53 -2.60
N ARG A 130 17.96 12.64 -2.59
CA ARG A 130 16.56 12.73 -2.13
C ARG A 130 15.66 13.41 -3.17
N TRP A 131 14.39 13.01 -3.18
CA TRP A 131 13.41 13.52 -4.15
C TRP A 131 12.85 14.88 -3.74
N LEU A 132 12.26 14.97 -2.55
CA LEU A 132 11.53 16.16 -2.13
C LEU A 132 11.49 16.28 -0.61
N ARG A 133 11.74 17.50 -0.12
CA ARG A 133 11.42 17.91 1.26
C ARG A 133 10.45 19.09 1.23
N ALA A 134 9.39 19.02 2.02
CA ALA A 134 8.53 20.16 2.31
C ALA A 134 8.29 20.30 3.82
N ASP A 135 8.42 21.52 4.33
CA ASP A 135 8.26 21.86 5.74
C ASP A 135 7.36 23.09 5.88
N GLY A 136 6.31 22.99 6.69
CA GLY A 136 5.40 24.12 6.97
C GLY A 136 4.69 24.71 5.74
N CYS A 137 4.51 23.95 4.66
CA CYS A 137 3.92 24.45 3.40
C CYS A 137 2.38 24.42 3.44
N ASP A 138 1.73 25.32 2.69
CA ASP A 138 0.27 25.32 2.48
C ASP A 138 -0.01 25.22 0.98
N ARG A 139 -0.99 24.41 0.57
CA ARG A 139 -1.39 24.24 -0.84
C ARG A 139 -0.24 23.80 -1.75
N LEU A 140 0.43 22.71 -1.35
CA LEU A 140 1.42 22.02 -2.17
C LEU A 140 0.75 20.94 -3.04
N ALA A 141 0.96 20.99 -4.36
CA ALA A 141 0.58 19.93 -5.27
C ALA A 141 1.82 19.28 -5.91
N VAL A 142 1.91 17.95 -5.84
CA VAL A 142 2.91 17.17 -6.57
C VAL A 142 2.16 16.17 -7.44
N SER A 143 2.30 16.29 -8.76
CA SER A 143 1.49 15.49 -9.67
C SER A 143 2.23 14.96 -10.89
N GLY A 144 1.90 13.72 -11.28
CA GLY A 144 2.39 13.10 -12.51
C GLY A 144 3.89 12.76 -12.50
N CYS A 145 4.59 12.95 -11.38
CA CYS A 145 6.03 12.73 -11.27
C CYS A 145 6.39 11.24 -11.17
N HIS A 146 7.51 10.86 -11.76
CA HIS A 146 8.14 9.55 -11.59
C HIS A 146 9.40 9.70 -10.74
N MET A 147 9.32 9.27 -9.48
CA MET A 147 10.41 9.36 -8.52
C MET A 147 11.06 8.00 -8.34
N GLU A 148 12.35 7.91 -8.67
CA GLU A 148 13.11 6.67 -8.55
C GLU A 148 14.55 6.89 -8.08
N LYS A 149 15.29 5.81 -7.79
CA LYS A 149 16.72 5.83 -7.46
C LYS A 149 17.11 6.88 -6.41
N ALA A 150 16.97 6.52 -5.13
CA ALA A 150 17.38 7.36 -4.00
C ALA A 150 18.29 6.64 -3.00
N GLY A 151 18.93 7.43 -2.12
CA GLY A 151 19.80 6.94 -1.04
C GLY A 151 19.03 6.27 0.09
N ASN A 152 19.74 5.86 1.15
CA ASN A 152 19.13 5.15 2.29
C ASN A 152 18.22 6.02 3.15
N ALA A 153 18.48 7.32 3.25
CA ALA A 153 17.60 8.27 3.94
C ALA A 153 16.20 8.31 3.29
N THR A 154 15.19 8.78 4.01
CA THR A 154 13.84 8.96 3.44
C THR A 154 13.90 10.04 2.34
N PRO A 155 13.64 9.69 1.06
CA PRO A 155 13.78 10.64 -0.05
C PRO A 155 12.61 11.60 -0.22
N PHE A 156 11.42 11.29 0.31
CA PHE A 156 10.25 12.16 0.24
C PHE A 156 9.71 12.43 1.63
N VAL A 157 9.74 13.69 2.08
CA VAL A 157 9.33 14.07 3.42
C VAL A 157 8.46 15.32 3.38
N LEU A 158 7.26 15.23 3.96
CA LEU A 158 6.38 16.36 4.26
C LEU A 158 6.19 16.44 5.78
N THR A 159 6.44 17.62 6.34
CA THR A 159 6.26 17.89 7.77
C THR A 159 5.43 19.15 7.97
N GLY A 160 4.42 19.09 8.84
CA GLY A 160 3.66 20.28 9.23
C GLY A 160 2.92 21.00 8.10
N CYS A 161 2.65 20.30 6.98
CA CYS A 161 2.05 20.90 5.79
C CYS A 161 0.52 20.83 5.83
N THR A 162 -0.15 21.79 5.17
CA THR A 162 -1.61 21.82 5.03
C THR A 162 -2.05 21.92 3.57
N HIS A 163 -3.23 21.38 3.24
CA HIS A 163 -3.79 21.35 1.87
C HIS A 163 -2.83 20.72 0.85
N VAL A 164 -2.32 19.52 1.16
CA VAL A 164 -1.38 18.79 0.29
C VAL A 164 -2.13 17.91 -0.69
N ARG A 165 -1.68 17.88 -1.95
CA ARG A 165 -2.19 16.95 -2.98
C ARG A 165 -1.04 16.17 -3.63
N LEU A 166 -1.05 14.85 -3.48
CA LEU A 166 -0.15 13.92 -4.16
C LEU A 166 -0.95 13.10 -5.16
N ILE A 167 -0.81 13.41 -6.46
CA ILE A 167 -1.73 12.95 -7.50
C ILE A 167 -0.97 12.25 -8.64
N ASP A 168 -1.31 11.02 -8.99
CA ASP A 168 -0.74 10.32 -10.16
C ASP A 168 0.79 10.18 -10.19
N ASN A 169 1.43 10.13 -9.02
CA ASN A 169 2.87 9.93 -8.94
C ASN A 169 3.25 8.45 -8.89
N VAL A 170 4.47 8.15 -9.33
CA VAL A 170 5.13 6.85 -9.16
C VAL A 170 6.28 7.03 -8.17
N PHE A 171 6.27 6.27 -7.08
CA PHE A 171 7.33 6.26 -6.06
C PHE A 171 8.03 4.90 -6.03
N ARG A 172 9.32 4.90 -6.36
CA ARG A 172 10.12 3.68 -6.51
C ARG A 172 11.56 3.85 -6.00
N LYS A 173 11.81 3.65 -4.70
CA LYS A 173 13.09 4.03 -4.07
C LYS A 173 14.30 3.32 -4.67
N ASP A 174 14.11 2.07 -5.09
CA ASP A 174 15.16 1.23 -5.65
C ASP A 174 16.28 0.95 -4.64
N ARG A 175 15.90 0.82 -3.37
CA ARG A 175 16.80 0.56 -2.24
C ARG A 175 16.21 -0.45 -1.26
N VAL A 176 17.04 -1.37 -0.78
CA VAL A 176 16.68 -2.38 0.24
C VAL A 176 16.60 -1.82 1.67
N GLY A 177 17.23 -0.67 1.93
CA GLY A 177 17.21 -0.02 3.25
C GLY A 177 16.29 1.20 3.33
N GLY A 178 15.78 1.48 4.53
CA GLY A 178 15.12 2.73 4.92
C GLY A 178 13.70 2.96 4.37
N ASN A 179 13.03 4.02 4.86
CA ASN A 179 11.70 4.45 4.40
C ASN A 179 11.77 5.16 3.02
N MET A 180 10.64 5.28 2.35
CA MET A 180 10.51 6.00 1.07
C MET A 180 9.77 7.34 1.20
N CYS A 181 8.49 7.33 1.61
CA CYS A 181 7.70 8.54 1.79
C CYS A 181 7.26 8.70 3.25
N GLN A 182 7.40 9.92 3.78
CA GLN A 182 6.90 10.30 5.10
C GLN A 182 6.00 11.54 5.00
N VAL A 183 4.80 11.44 5.57
CA VAL A 183 3.86 12.55 5.76
C VAL A 183 3.59 12.65 7.26
N VAL A 184 4.06 13.73 7.88
CA VAL A 184 4.09 13.84 9.34
C VAL A 184 3.43 15.14 9.76
N GLU A 185 2.51 15.07 10.73
CA GLU A 185 1.86 16.25 11.32
C GLU A 185 1.19 17.17 10.28
N CYS A 186 0.69 16.61 9.19
CA CYS A 186 0.02 17.36 8.13
C CYS A 186 -1.50 17.42 8.37
N THR A 187 -2.20 18.31 7.67
CA THR A 187 -3.67 18.35 7.68
C THR A 187 -4.25 18.66 6.30
N TYR A 188 -5.47 18.19 6.02
CA TYR A 188 -6.11 18.34 4.71
C TYR A 188 -5.26 17.78 3.57
N VAL A 189 -5.03 16.47 3.58
CA VAL A 189 -4.12 15.78 2.66
C VAL A 189 -4.91 14.86 1.73
N LEU A 190 -4.68 14.97 0.43
CA LEU A 190 -5.19 14.04 -0.57
C LEU A 190 -4.03 13.29 -1.24
N ILE A 191 -4.06 11.96 -1.16
CA ILE A 191 -3.14 11.04 -1.82
C ILE A 191 -3.96 10.15 -2.75
N GLU A 192 -3.91 10.42 -4.05
CA GLU A 192 -4.79 9.78 -5.02
C GLU A 192 -4.08 9.34 -6.30
N GLY A 193 -4.39 8.14 -6.78
CA GLY A 193 -3.89 7.68 -8.08
C GLY A 193 -2.38 7.39 -8.09
N ASN A 194 -1.73 7.22 -6.94
CA ASN A 194 -0.29 7.00 -6.90
C ASN A 194 0.07 5.51 -6.92
N ALA A 195 1.28 5.20 -7.38
CA ALA A 195 1.86 3.88 -7.31
C ALA A 195 3.08 3.86 -6.38
N PHE A 196 3.16 2.85 -5.52
CA PHE A 196 4.24 2.70 -4.53
C PHE A 196 4.87 1.31 -4.59
N ALA A 197 6.19 1.25 -4.81
CA ALA A 197 6.90 -0.02 -4.92
C ALA A 197 8.40 0.07 -4.59
N ARG A 198 9.04 -1.11 -4.51
CA ARG A 198 10.50 -1.32 -4.44
C ARG A 198 11.20 -0.50 -3.37
N VAL A 199 10.84 -0.77 -2.12
CA VAL A 199 11.57 -0.31 -0.94
C VAL A 199 11.58 -1.39 0.15
N GLY A 200 12.74 -1.65 0.74
CA GLY A 200 12.89 -2.73 1.72
C GLY A 200 12.38 -2.44 3.14
N HIS A 201 11.78 -1.28 3.40
CA HIS A 201 11.09 -0.99 4.66
C HIS A 201 9.63 -0.54 4.45
N CYS A 202 9.36 0.76 4.50
CA CYS A 202 8.01 1.31 4.36
C CYS A 202 7.92 2.24 3.15
N PRO A 203 7.00 1.99 2.19
CA PRO A 203 6.79 2.85 1.03
C PRO A 203 6.09 4.17 1.34
N LEU A 204 5.08 4.15 2.20
CA LEU A 204 4.36 5.34 2.62
C LEU A 204 4.07 5.23 4.10
N GLN A 205 4.68 6.11 4.88
CA GLN A 205 4.42 6.27 6.30
C GLN A 205 3.68 7.58 6.53
N ILE A 206 2.52 7.52 7.18
CA ILE A 206 1.78 8.70 7.59
C ILE A 206 1.62 8.69 9.10
N SER A 207 2.02 9.78 9.75
CA SER A 207 2.07 9.89 11.20
C SER A 207 1.40 11.17 11.66
N MET A 208 0.54 11.06 12.68
CA MET A 208 -0.08 12.22 13.36
C MET A 208 -0.74 13.23 12.40
N THR A 209 -1.26 12.74 11.28
CA THR A 209 -1.86 13.56 10.22
C THR A 209 -3.38 13.48 10.33
N ASN A 210 -4.08 14.59 10.07
CA ASN A 210 -5.53 14.66 10.20
C ASN A 210 -6.23 15.11 8.92
N ASN A 211 -7.52 14.76 8.75
CA ASN A 211 -8.31 15.09 7.55
C ASN A 211 -7.61 14.62 6.28
N LEU A 212 -7.49 13.30 6.15
CA LEU A 212 -6.66 12.65 5.14
C LEU A 212 -7.51 11.74 4.26
N VAL A 213 -7.24 11.77 2.96
CA VAL A 213 -7.80 10.84 1.97
C VAL A 213 -6.66 10.12 1.28
N VAL A 214 -6.68 8.78 1.34
CA VAL A 214 -5.80 7.88 0.60
C VAL A 214 -6.69 7.03 -0.29
N ARG A 215 -6.79 7.38 -1.58
CA ARG A 215 -7.73 6.71 -2.47
C ARG A 215 -7.18 6.34 -3.84
N SER A 216 -7.68 5.23 -4.38
CA SER A 216 -7.32 4.75 -5.72
C SER A 216 -5.80 4.71 -5.94
N ASN A 217 -5.02 4.33 -4.93
CA ASN A 217 -3.58 4.10 -5.05
C ASN A 217 -3.30 2.61 -5.23
N CYS A 218 -2.18 2.28 -5.87
CA CYS A 218 -1.68 0.91 -5.96
C CYS A 218 -0.42 0.75 -5.10
N PHE A 219 -0.55 0.00 -4.01
CA PHE A 219 0.57 -0.45 -3.19
C PHE A 219 0.99 -1.85 -3.62
N HIS A 220 2.16 -1.94 -4.25
CA HIS A 220 2.68 -3.19 -4.79
C HIS A 220 4.18 -3.35 -4.46
N ASN A 221 4.50 -3.50 -3.18
CA ASN A 221 5.89 -3.55 -2.72
C ASN A 221 6.40 -4.99 -2.51
N PRO A 222 7.05 -5.64 -3.51
CA PRO A 222 7.58 -6.99 -3.36
C PRO A 222 8.78 -7.08 -2.41
N TRP A 223 9.25 -5.96 -1.88
CA TRP A 223 10.43 -5.88 -1.01
C TRP A 223 10.06 -5.65 0.46
N GLY A 224 8.78 -5.67 0.83
CA GLY A 224 8.34 -5.50 2.21
C GLY A 224 6.85 -5.25 2.36
N ARG A 225 6.47 -4.44 3.36
CA ARG A 225 5.08 -4.02 3.58
C ARG A 225 4.63 -2.99 2.57
N ASN A 226 3.32 -2.80 2.49
CA ASN A 226 2.68 -1.90 1.54
C ASN A 226 2.44 -0.47 2.04
N TYR A 227 2.32 -0.19 3.34
CA TYR A 227 2.25 1.17 3.92
C TYR A 227 2.19 1.12 5.47
N GLU A 228 2.27 2.28 6.11
CA GLU A 228 2.05 2.44 7.54
C GLU A 228 1.26 3.71 7.86
N PHE A 229 0.19 3.56 8.64
CA PHE A 229 -0.51 4.65 9.30
C PHE A 229 -0.26 4.58 10.80
N TRP A 230 0.16 5.70 11.39
CA TRP A 230 0.46 5.85 12.81
C TRP A 230 -0.33 7.01 13.42
N ALA A 231 -1.28 6.70 14.31
CA ALA A 231 -2.01 7.68 15.12
C ALA A 231 -2.58 8.86 14.31
N SER A 232 -3.11 8.58 13.11
CA SER A 232 -3.70 9.58 12.21
C SER A 232 -5.23 9.57 12.33
N GLY A 233 -5.84 10.76 12.33
CA GLY A 233 -7.25 10.97 12.66
C GLY A 233 -8.08 11.47 11.48
N ARG A 234 -9.38 11.11 11.42
CA ARG A 234 -10.27 11.45 10.28
C ARG A 234 -9.63 11.08 8.94
N VAL A 235 -9.57 9.78 8.70
CA VAL A 235 -8.86 9.20 7.55
C VAL A 235 -9.83 8.41 6.67
N LEU A 236 -9.87 8.70 5.38
CA LEU A 236 -10.56 7.89 4.38
C LEU A 236 -9.53 7.06 3.59
N VAL A 237 -9.63 5.73 3.67
CA VAL A 237 -8.84 4.78 2.88
C VAL A 237 -9.76 4.06 1.91
N GLU A 238 -9.70 4.42 0.64
CA GLU A 238 -10.76 4.09 -0.31
C GLU A 238 -10.27 3.57 -1.66
N GLY A 239 -10.82 2.45 -2.14
CA GLY A 239 -10.61 2.03 -3.54
C GLY A 239 -9.16 1.63 -3.89
N ASN A 240 -8.27 1.52 -2.90
CA ASN A 240 -6.86 1.20 -3.15
C ASN A 240 -6.70 -0.29 -3.52
N ILE A 241 -5.62 -0.60 -4.24
CA ILE A 241 -5.11 -1.97 -4.43
C ILE A 241 -3.90 -2.18 -3.52
N VAL A 242 -3.90 -3.29 -2.79
CA VAL A 242 -2.79 -3.72 -1.92
C VAL A 242 -2.39 -5.14 -2.32
N THR A 243 -1.24 -5.30 -2.96
CA THR A 243 -0.81 -6.58 -3.57
C THR A 243 0.68 -6.83 -3.41
N GLU A 244 1.09 -8.08 -3.62
CA GLU A 244 2.49 -8.52 -3.74
C GLU A 244 3.41 -8.23 -2.53
N ALA A 245 2.90 -7.77 -1.37
CA ALA A 245 3.74 -7.56 -0.18
C ALA A 245 4.42 -8.86 0.27
N LEU A 246 5.67 -8.75 0.70
CA LEU A 246 6.53 -9.88 1.05
C LEU A 246 7.00 -9.78 2.52
N ASP A 247 7.15 -10.93 3.18
CA ASP A 247 7.83 -11.00 4.48
C ASP A 247 9.36 -10.87 4.30
N SER A 248 9.80 -9.68 3.91
CA SER A 248 11.14 -9.39 3.37
C SER A 248 12.22 -9.17 4.43
N ALA A 249 13.46 -8.98 4.00
CA ALA A 249 14.61 -8.67 4.83
C ALA A 249 14.44 -7.40 5.68
N HIS A 250 15.44 -7.18 6.53
CA HIS A 250 15.53 -6.04 7.42
C HIS A 250 14.36 -5.88 8.40
N SER A 251 13.83 -4.65 8.54
CA SER A 251 12.77 -4.30 9.50
C SER A 251 11.39 -4.44 8.86
N ALA A 252 11.30 -4.88 7.61
CA ALA A 252 10.05 -5.10 6.92
C ALA A 252 9.47 -6.49 7.22
N ASP A 253 8.16 -6.52 7.38
CA ASP A 253 7.31 -7.69 7.20
C ASP A 253 6.29 -7.31 6.11
N SER A 254 5.40 -8.21 5.71
CA SER A 254 4.37 -7.90 4.69
C SER A 254 3.23 -6.99 5.20
N ARG A 255 3.15 -6.79 6.51
CA ARG A 255 1.96 -6.27 7.19
C ARG A 255 1.90 -4.75 7.13
N ALA A 256 1.04 -4.22 6.29
CA ALA A 256 0.69 -2.81 6.30
C ALA A 256 0.00 -2.43 7.63
N LYS A 257 0.38 -1.29 8.21
CA LYS A 257 -0.10 -0.86 9.53
C LYS A 257 -1.30 0.07 9.41
N ASN A 258 -2.40 -0.29 10.05
CA ASN A 258 -3.67 0.44 10.03
C ASN A 258 -4.01 0.86 11.47
N LEU A 259 -3.34 1.89 11.97
CA LEU A 259 -3.53 2.45 13.31
C LEU A 259 -4.11 3.85 13.20
N LEU A 260 -5.42 3.87 12.96
CA LEU A 260 -6.24 5.04 12.63
C LEU A 260 -7.22 5.38 13.77
N ILE A 261 -7.61 6.65 13.82
CA ILE A 261 -8.62 7.19 14.74
C ILE A 261 -9.73 7.81 13.87
N ASP A 262 -11.00 7.45 14.14
CA ASP A 262 -12.14 7.96 13.37
C ASP A 262 -11.96 7.75 11.85
N GLY A 263 -11.56 6.53 11.44
CA GLY A 263 -11.27 6.20 10.05
C GLY A 263 -12.45 5.56 9.29
N ILE A 264 -12.48 5.75 7.97
CA ILE A 264 -13.37 5.06 7.02
C ILE A 264 -12.49 4.25 6.08
N ILE A 265 -12.63 2.92 6.06
CA ILE A 265 -11.86 2.02 5.19
C ILE A 265 -12.85 1.27 4.30
N ARG A 266 -12.88 1.56 3.01
CA ARG A 266 -13.90 1.00 2.11
C ARG A 266 -13.44 0.73 0.70
N PHE A 267 -14.03 -0.27 0.06
CA PHE A 267 -13.82 -0.62 -1.35
C PHE A 267 -12.38 -0.91 -1.76
N ASN A 268 -11.51 -1.19 -0.78
CA ASN A 268 -10.14 -1.58 -1.06
C ASN A 268 -10.14 -3.05 -1.52
N ARG A 269 -9.23 -3.35 -2.44
CA ARG A 269 -8.97 -4.70 -2.97
C ARG A 269 -7.59 -5.14 -2.50
N VAL A 270 -7.55 -6.18 -1.69
CA VAL A 270 -6.32 -6.66 -1.05
C VAL A 270 -6.11 -8.12 -1.40
N TYR A 271 -5.16 -8.41 -2.29
CA TYR A 271 -5.00 -9.75 -2.84
C TYR A 271 -3.58 -10.09 -3.24
N GLY A 272 -3.29 -11.38 -3.42
CA GLY A 272 -2.02 -11.85 -3.97
C GLY A 272 -0.78 -11.45 -3.16
N ASN A 273 -0.95 -11.06 -1.90
CA ASN A 273 0.17 -10.76 -1.02
C ASN A 273 0.81 -12.08 -0.56
N ARG A 274 2.15 -12.07 -0.48
CA ARG A 274 2.97 -13.26 -0.24
C ARG A 274 3.01 -13.66 1.24
N HIS A 275 2.30 -12.92 2.09
CA HIS A 275 2.05 -13.19 3.49
C HIS A 275 0.89 -12.26 3.96
N THR A 276 0.52 -12.29 5.24
CA THR A 276 -0.49 -11.39 5.87
C THR A 276 -0.32 -9.92 5.45
N PRO A 277 -1.27 -9.32 4.72
CA PRO A 277 -1.10 -8.00 4.14
C PRO A 277 -1.48 -6.86 5.08
N LEU A 278 -2.45 -7.06 5.97
CA LEU A 278 -3.00 -6.01 6.82
C LEU A 278 -2.83 -6.33 8.30
N ASN A 279 -2.50 -5.29 9.07
CA ASN A 279 -2.30 -5.39 10.50
C ASN A 279 -2.77 -4.13 11.23
N SER A 280 -3.44 -4.33 12.36
CA SER A 280 -3.84 -3.28 13.30
C SER A 280 -3.33 -3.61 14.72
N SER A 281 -2.17 -4.26 14.82
CA SER A 281 -1.58 -4.63 16.09
C SER A 281 -0.90 -3.44 16.75
N SER A 282 -1.51 -2.91 17.79
CA SER A 282 -0.86 -1.89 18.62
C SER A 282 -0.10 -2.54 19.78
N TYR A 283 1.12 -2.09 20.01
CA TYR A 283 2.05 -2.66 20.99
C TYR A 283 2.56 -1.62 21.99
N VAL A 284 2.00 -0.40 21.98
CA VAL A 284 2.39 0.68 22.88
C VAL A 284 1.22 1.02 23.80
N PRO A 285 1.30 0.74 25.12
CA PRO A 285 0.23 1.08 26.04
C PRO A 285 0.13 2.61 26.22
N VAL A 286 -1.08 3.12 26.48
CA VAL A 286 -1.25 4.50 26.96
C VAL A 286 -0.60 4.59 28.35
N ASN A 287 0.27 5.57 28.57
CA ASN A 287 0.83 5.82 29.91
C ASN A 287 1.16 7.31 30.11
N TYR A 288 1.68 7.68 31.29
CA TYR A 288 1.99 9.07 31.65
C TYR A 288 2.95 9.77 30.65
N HIS A 289 3.80 9.01 29.97
CA HIS A 289 4.80 9.48 29.00
C HIS A 289 4.35 9.34 27.53
N VAL A 290 3.36 8.50 27.23
CA VAL A 290 2.82 8.27 25.88
C VAL A 290 1.30 8.44 25.90
N ARG A 291 0.85 9.67 25.60
CA ARG A 291 -0.58 10.04 25.64
C ARG A 291 -1.34 9.66 24.37
N ASP A 292 -0.66 9.63 23.22
CA ASP A 292 -1.23 9.21 21.94
C ASP A 292 -0.48 8.01 21.35
N PRO A 293 -0.68 6.81 21.91
CA PRO A 293 -0.05 5.62 21.37
C PRO A 293 -0.62 5.26 19.99
N PHE A 294 0.02 4.28 19.36
CA PHE A 294 -0.53 3.55 18.24
C PHE A 294 -1.92 2.99 18.62
N ARG A 295 -2.96 3.36 17.87
CA ARG A 295 -4.36 3.03 18.18
C ARG A 295 -5.12 2.73 16.91
N PHE A 296 -6.07 1.80 16.99
CA PHE A 296 -7.07 1.60 15.95
C PHE A 296 -8.44 1.71 16.61
N VAL A 297 -9.07 2.88 16.50
CA VAL A 297 -10.29 3.19 17.27
C VAL A 297 -11.33 3.95 16.45
N ASN A 298 -12.59 3.77 16.83
CA ASN A 298 -13.75 4.50 16.28
C ASN A 298 -13.87 4.43 14.74
N SER A 299 -13.31 3.40 14.10
CA SER A 299 -13.24 3.32 12.64
C SER A 299 -14.38 2.45 12.07
N ARG A 300 -14.75 2.72 10.82
CA ARG A 300 -15.74 1.97 10.04
C ARG A 300 -15.05 1.33 8.84
N VAL A 301 -15.09 0.01 8.79
CA VAL A 301 -14.45 -0.81 7.74
C VAL A 301 -15.54 -1.55 7.00
N TYR A 302 -15.80 -1.19 5.75
CA TYR A 302 -16.95 -1.75 5.06
C TYR A 302 -16.80 -1.84 3.55
N HIS A 303 -17.55 -2.76 2.93
CA HIS A 303 -17.51 -2.97 1.48
C HIS A 303 -16.07 -3.13 0.95
N ASN A 304 -15.19 -3.87 1.63
CA ASN A 304 -13.86 -4.22 1.12
C ASN A 304 -13.84 -5.67 0.62
N THR A 305 -12.91 -5.98 -0.29
CA THR A 305 -12.61 -7.37 -0.68
C THR A 305 -11.15 -7.69 -0.38
N ILE A 306 -10.94 -8.65 0.53
CA ILE A 306 -9.64 -9.13 0.97
C ILE A 306 -9.55 -10.61 0.63
N ALA A 307 -8.85 -10.95 -0.44
CA ALA A 307 -8.92 -12.30 -1.00
C ALA A 307 -7.57 -12.84 -1.48
N ASP A 308 -7.39 -14.16 -1.43
CA ASP A 308 -6.24 -14.86 -2.02
C ASP A 308 -4.86 -14.33 -1.56
N ASN A 309 -4.70 -14.12 -0.25
CA ASN A 309 -3.41 -13.80 0.36
C ASN A 309 -2.80 -15.06 1.00
N LEU A 310 -1.48 -15.23 0.91
CA LEU A 310 -0.81 -16.43 1.44
C LEU A 310 -0.87 -16.56 2.97
N GLY A 311 -1.03 -15.44 3.68
CA GLY A 311 -1.33 -15.45 5.12
C GLY A 311 -2.74 -14.92 5.40
N TYR A 312 -3.05 -14.66 6.67
CA TYR A 312 -4.35 -14.13 7.09
C TYR A 312 -4.71 -12.86 6.32
N GLY A 313 -6.00 -12.63 6.05
CA GLY A 313 -6.44 -11.40 5.37
C GLY A 313 -6.15 -10.14 6.19
N TRP A 314 -6.43 -10.19 7.50
CA TRP A 314 -6.13 -9.10 8.43
C TRP A 314 -5.86 -9.62 9.84
N GLU A 315 -4.80 -9.11 10.47
CA GLU A 315 -4.47 -9.34 11.88
C GLU A 315 -4.81 -8.12 12.76
N ILE A 316 -5.62 -8.30 13.79
CA ILE A 316 -6.11 -7.25 14.70
C ILE A 316 -5.84 -7.68 16.14
N THR A 317 -4.74 -7.21 16.72
CA THR A 317 -4.31 -7.64 18.07
C THR A 317 -3.77 -6.47 18.89
N GLY A 318 -3.27 -6.75 20.10
CA GLY A 318 -2.53 -5.77 20.89
C GLY A 318 -3.40 -4.92 21.83
N VAL A 319 -2.94 -3.71 22.12
CA VAL A 319 -3.56 -2.77 23.09
C VAL A 319 -4.26 -1.61 22.38
N ASN A 320 -5.27 -0.99 22.97
CA ASN A 320 -5.95 0.20 22.41
C ASN A 320 -6.59 -0.01 21.01
N VAL A 321 -7.29 -1.14 20.84
CA VAL A 321 -8.13 -1.42 19.67
C VAL A 321 -9.58 -1.53 20.14
N SER A 322 -10.43 -0.56 19.80
CA SER A 322 -11.80 -0.44 20.34
C SER A 322 -12.77 0.32 19.42
N SER A 323 -14.07 0.09 19.59
CA SER A 323 -15.14 0.84 18.92
C SER A 323 -15.10 0.84 17.39
N ASN A 324 -14.46 -0.17 16.79
CA ASN A 324 -14.43 -0.34 15.34
C ASN A 324 -15.61 -1.19 14.87
N VAL A 325 -16.11 -0.93 13.66
CA VAL A 325 -17.16 -1.75 13.04
C VAL A 325 -16.71 -2.23 11.68
N PHE A 326 -16.69 -3.54 11.48
CA PHE A 326 -16.46 -4.24 10.23
C PHE A 326 -17.81 -4.72 9.70
N VAL A 327 -18.26 -4.20 8.56
CA VAL A 327 -19.56 -4.55 7.99
C VAL A 327 -19.54 -4.73 6.48
N ASN A 328 -20.23 -5.73 5.95
CA ASN A 328 -20.33 -5.98 4.50
C ASN A 328 -18.98 -6.16 3.77
N ASN A 329 -17.95 -6.68 4.45
CA ASN A 329 -16.67 -7.01 3.82
C ASN A 329 -16.65 -8.47 3.34
N ILE A 330 -15.85 -8.77 2.32
CA ILE A 330 -15.53 -10.14 1.91
C ILE A 330 -14.10 -10.47 2.30
N PHE A 331 -13.93 -11.54 3.07
CA PHE A 331 -12.66 -12.23 3.29
C PHE A 331 -12.73 -13.64 2.70
N PHE A 332 -11.95 -13.90 1.66
CA PHE A 332 -12.08 -15.11 0.85
C PHE A 332 -10.72 -15.74 0.50
N MET A 333 -10.52 -17.04 0.72
CA MET A 333 -9.32 -17.76 0.28
C MET A 333 -7.99 -17.22 0.83
N ASN A 334 -8.01 -16.50 1.95
CA ASN A 334 -6.78 -16.12 2.65
C ASN A 334 -6.22 -17.31 3.43
N ASP A 335 -4.90 -17.38 3.60
CA ASP A 335 -4.24 -18.44 4.37
C ASP A 335 -4.59 -19.86 3.91
N LYS A 336 -4.90 -20.02 2.61
CA LYS A 336 -5.41 -21.27 2.01
C LYS A 336 -4.45 -22.47 2.09
N TYR A 337 -3.17 -22.21 2.35
CA TYR A 337 -2.14 -23.23 2.55
C TYR A 337 -1.76 -23.42 4.02
N GLY A 338 -2.36 -22.65 4.92
CA GLY A 338 -2.21 -22.75 6.37
C GLY A 338 -3.51 -23.24 7.01
N GLY A 339 -4.04 -22.45 7.94
CA GLY A 339 -5.25 -22.77 8.70
C GLY A 339 -6.55 -22.34 8.04
N ASN A 340 -6.50 -21.73 6.84
CA ASN A 340 -7.62 -21.03 6.19
C ASN A 340 -8.16 -19.85 7.02
N VAL A 341 -7.32 -19.23 7.86
CA VAL A 341 -7.73 -18.12 8.70
C VAL A 341 -7.91 -16.86 7.86
N GLN A 342 -9.14 -16.36 7.82
CA GLN A 342 -9.51 -15.16 7.06
C GLN A 342 -9.21 -13.88 7.83
N ILE A 343 -9.41 -13.92 9.16
CA ILE A 343 -9.13 -12.82 10.08
C ILE A 343 -8.60 -13.37 11.40
N ALA A 344 -7.61 -12.71 11.99
CA ALA A 344 -7.04 -13.09 13.28
C ALA A 344 -7.20 -11.96 14.30
N ARG A 345 -7.97 -12.20 15.37
CA ARG A 345 -8.25 -11.25 16.44
C ARG A 345 -7.57 -11.66 17.74
N GLY A 346 -6.97 -10.70 18.43
CA GLY A 346 -6.33 -10.94 19.73
C GLY A 346 -7.37 -10.95 20.86
N ALA A 347 -7.27 -11.89 21.80
CA ALA A 347 -8.18 -11.96 22.96
C ALA A 347 -8.05 -10.78 23.95
N GLY A 348 -7.03 -9.93 23.79
CA GLY A 348 -6.77 -8.74 24.61
C GLY A 348 -7.31 -7.42 24.05
N ILE A 349 -7.93 -7.42 22.86
CA ILE A 349 -8.57 -6.21 22.31
C ILE A 349 -9.91 -5.94 23.01
N ALA A 350 -10.44 -4.72 22.90
CA ALA A 350 -11.70 -4.38 23.53
C ALA A 350 -12.88 -5.15 22.89
N GLY A 351 -13.87 -5.52 23.72
CA GLY A 351 -15.05 -6.28 23.28
C GLY A 351 -16.14 -5.45 22.59
N ASP A 352 -15.85 -4.19 22.25
CA ASP A 352 -16.73 -3.26 21.53
C ASP A 352 -16.37 -3.11 20.04
N ASN A 353 -15.45 -3.95 19.54
CA ASN A 353 -15.20 -4.10 18.12
C ASN A 353 -16.26 -5.04 17.52
N LEU A 354 -17.01 -4.56 16.52
CA LEU A 354 -18.15 -5.28 15.93
C LEU A 354 -17.80 -5.80 14.54
N PHE A 355 -18.19 -7.03 14.25
CA PHE A 355 -18.07 -7.71 12.96
C PHE A 355 -19.48 -8.16 12.56
N LEU A 356 -20.09 -7.42 11.64
CA LEU A 356 -21.51 -7.53 11.29
C LEU A 356 -21.65 -7.86 9.81
N ASN A 357 -22.35 -8.94 9.45
CA ASN A 357 -22.72 -9.20 8.05
C ASN A 357 -21.54 -9.19 7.05
N ASN A 358 -20.39 -9.73 7.46
CA ASN A 358 -19.24 -9.95 6.58
C ASN A 358 -19.24 -11.39 6.07
N VAL A 359 -18.61 -11.63 4.93
CA VAL A 359 -18.33 -12.99 4.43
C VAL A 359 -16.95 -13.42 4.88
N PHE A 360 -16.84 -14.57 5.54
CA PHE A 360 -15.58 -15.23 5.86
C PHE A 360 -15.61 -16.65 5.29
N ARG A 361 -14.80 -16.89 4.26
CA ARG A 361 -14.80 -18.16 3.54
C ARG A 361 -13.38 -18.63 3.22
N GLY A 362 -13.04 -19.83 3.67
CA GLY A 362 -11.81 -20.53 3.31
C GLY A 362 -11.93 -21.19 1.94
N THR A 363 -11.35 -22.38 1.78
CA THR A 363 -11.49 -23.16 0.53
C THR A 363 -12.85 -23.85 0.40
N GLU A 364 -13.53 -24.11 1.51
CA GLU A 364 -14.84 -24.77 1.55
C GLU A 364 -15.68 -24.32 2.75
N ALA A 365 -16.94 -24.78 2.80
CA ALA A 365 -17.90 -24.40 3.83
C ALA A 365 -17.64 -25.12 5.16
N GLY A 366 -17.94 -24.45 6.27
CA GLY A 366 -17.82 -25.01 7.61
C GLY A 366 -16.39 -25.08 8.14
N GLN A 367 -15.42 -24.52 7.42
CA GLN A 367 -14.04 -24.42 7.89
C GLN A 367 -13.93 -23.44 9.08
N ARG A 368 -12.93 -23.68 9.92
CA ARG A 368 -12.59 -22.77 11.01
C ARG A 368 -11.76 -21.63 10.43
N VAL A 369 -12.41 -20.49 10.21
CA VAL A 369 -11.90 -19.36 9.42
C VAL A 369 -11.67 -18.10 10.23
N GLU A 370 -12.24 -18.01 11.44
CA GLU A 370 -12.06 -16.87 12.34
C GLU A 370 -11.12 -17.25 13.47
N GLY A 371 -10.01 -16.50 13.60
CA GLY A 371 -9.07 -16.64 14.70
C GLY A 371 -9.41 -15.70 15.85
N TYR A 372 -9.49 -16.23 17.07
CA TYR A 372 -9.70 -15.46 18.30
C TYR A 372 -8.77 -15.96 19.42
N GLY A 373 -7.74 -15.15 19.75
CA GLY A 373 -6.66 -15.56 20.65
C GLY A 373 -5.90 -16.75 20.07
N GLU A 374 -5.80 -17.84 20.85
CA GLU A 374 -5.16 -19.10 20.42
C GLU A 374 -6.12 -20.05 19.71
N ARG A 375 -7.39 -19.66 19.53
CA ARG A 375 -8.45 -20.52 18.97
C ARG A 375 -8.78 -20.11 17.55
N VAL A 376 -9.27 -21.08 16.78
CA VAL A 376 -9.88 -20.85 15.47
C VAL A 376 -11.26 -21.52 15.45
N GLN A 377 -12.27 -20.82 14.95
CA GLN A 377 -13.66 -21.22 14.98
C GLN A 377 -14.35 -21.00 13.63
N THR A 378 -15.47 -21.69 13.42
CA THR A 378 -16.30 -21.48 12.23
C THR A 378 -17.07 -20.17 12.35
N VAL A 379 -17.58 -19.64 11.23
CA VAL A 379 -18.45 -18.45 11.23
C VAL A 379 -19.69 -18.66 12.11
N ASP A 380 -20.27 -19.86 12.02
CA ASP A 380 -21.41 -20.30 12.83
C ASP A 380 -21.13 -20.30 14.34
N GLU A 381 -19.97 -20.83 14.76
CA GLU A 381 -19.55 -20.83 16.16
C GLU A 381 -19.34 -19.40 16.68
N ALA A 382 -18.71 -18.55 15.86
CA ALA A 382 -18.47 -17.14 16.17
C ALA A 382 -19.78 -16.35 16.30
N ASN A 383 -20.72 -16.50 15.36
CA ASN A 383 -22.04 -15.86 15.41
C ASN A 383 -22.87 -16.31 16.63
N ARG A 384 -22.84 -17.61 16.97
CA ARG A 384 -23.49 -18.15 18.17
C ARG A 384 -22.79 -17.76 19.47
N LYS A 385 -21.61 -17.13 19.39
CA LYS A 385 -20.81 -16.68 20.53
C LYS A 385 -20.48 -17.83 21.48
N SER A 386 -20.23 -19.03 20.94
CA SER A 386 -20.02 -20.24 21.74
C SER A 386 -18.69 -20.22 22.51
N VAL A 387 -17.78 -19.30 22.17
CA VAL A 387 -16.39 -19.28 22.67
C VAL A 387 -16.03 -18.01 23.47
N VAL A 388 -16.72 -16.89 23.26
CA VAL A 388 -16.47 -15.60 23.94
C VAL A 388 -17.44 -15.43 25.13
N ARG A 389 -16.92 -15.18 26.34
CA ARG A 389 -17.74 -14.91 27.54
C ARG A 389 -17.75 -13.41 27.86
N GLY A 390 -18.92 -12.82 28.07
CA GLY A 390 -19.07 -11.49 28.70
C GLY A 390 -19.53 -10.33 27.81
N HIS A 391 -19.48 -10.45 26.48
CA HIS A 391 -19.93 -9.40 25.55
C HIS A 391 -20.77 -9.97 24.41
N TRP A 392 -21.91 -9.36 24.13
CA TRP A 392 -23.01 -9.98 23.39
C TRP A 392 -23.18 -9.49 21.94
N ARG A 393 -22.30 -8.62 21.40
CA ARG A 393 -22.44 -8.03 20.05
C ARG A 393 -21.23 -8.10 19.11
N GLU A 394 -20.08 -8.65 19.54
CA GLU A 394 -18.84 -8.58 18.73
C GLU A 394 -18.95 -9.21 17.34
N PHE A 395 -19.66 -10.31 17.19
CA PHE A 395 -19.73 -11.07 15.93
C PHE A 395 -21.18 -11.50 15.68
N GLU A 396 -21.79 -11.02 14.59
CA GLU A 396 -23.22 -11.21 14.30
C GLU A 396 -23.52 -11.21 12.80
N ASP A 397 -24.43 -12.10 12.38
CA ASP A 397 -24.92 -12.25 11.00
C ASP A 397 -23.84 -12.41 9.91
N ASN A 398 -22.62 -12.80 10.28
CA ASN A 398 -21.58 -13.07 9.29
C ASN A 398 -21.89 -14.36 8.53
N LEU A 399 -21.41 -14.44 7.28
CA LEU A 399 -21.77 -15.48 6.33
C LEU A 399 -20.55 -16.36 6.00
N ASP A 400 -20.79 -17.66 5.87
CA ASP A 400 -19.87 -18.64 5.27
C ASP A 400 -20.44 -19.11 3.94
N VAL A 401 -20.27 -18.26 2.92
CA VAL A 401 -20.76 -18.50 1.56
C VAL A 401 -19.64 -18.26 0.58
N ASP A 402 -19.69 -18.96 -0.56
CA ASP A 402 -18.88 -18.58 -1.72
C ASP A 402 -19.36 -17.20 -2.21
N PRO A 403 -18.49 -16.18 -2.32
CA PRO A 403 -18.90 -14.87 -2.82
C PRO A 403 -19.46 -14.87 -4.23
N GLY A 404 -19.22 -15.91 -5.04
CA GLY A 404 -19.70 -15.98 -6.42
C GLY A 404 -19.11 -14.88 -7.29
N PHE A 405 -17.80 -14.64 -7.17
CA PHE A 405 -17.08 -13.69 -8.01
C PHE A 405 -17.17 -14.06 -9.49
N VAL A 406 -17.06 -13.07 -10.39
CA VAL A 406 -17.01 -13.29 -11.84
C VAL A 406 -15.85 -14.23 -12.19
N ASP A 407 -14.63 -13.93 -11.72
CA ASP A 407 -13.44 -14.77 -11.91
C ASP A 407 -12.34 -14.36 -10.92
N SER A 408 -12.35 -14.94 -9.71
CA SER A 408 -11.36 -14.59 -8.68
C SER A 408 -9.93 -15.04 -9.03
N GLU A 409 -9.75 -16.08 -9.84
CA GLU A 409 -8.42 -16.54 -10.28
C GLU A 409 -7.77 -15.51 -11.21
N LYS A 410 -8.58 -14.83 -12.02
CA LYS A 410 -8.14 -13.67 -12.82
C LYS A 410 -8.25 -12.35 -12.08
N ARG A 411 -8.41 -12.37 -10.75
CA ARG A 411 -8.48 -11.17 -9.88
C ARG A 411 -9.65 -10.23 -10.22
N ASP A 412 -10.72 -10.79 -10.78
CA ASP A 412 -11.98 -10.10 -11.02
C ASP A 412 -12.95 -10.38 -9.88
N PHE A 413 -12.88 -9.52 -8.86
CA PHE A 413 -13.66 -9.64 -7.63
C PHE A 413 -15.04 -8.99 -7.70
N ARG A 414 -15.57 -8.72 -8.89
CA ARG A 414 -16.97 -8.30 -9.05
C ARG A 414 -17.89 -9.49 -8.76
N LEU A 415 -19.09 -9.22 -8.28
CA LEU A 415 -20.09 -10.25 -8.04
C LEU A 415 -20.70 -10.72 -9.37
N GLY A 416 -20.73 -12.03 -9.59
CA GLY A 416 -21.44 -12.64 -10.72
C GLY A 416 -22.96 -12.65 -10.49
N PRO A 417 -23.78 -12.85 -11.54
CA PRO A 417 -25.24 -12.71 -11.46
C PRO A 417 -25.96 -13.62 -10.45
N GLY A 418 -25.35 -14.73 -10.04
CA GLY A 418 -25.89 -15.67 -9.05
C GLY A 418 -25.24 -15.57 -7.67
N SER A 419 -24.45 -14.52 -7.42
CA SER A 419 -23.75 -14.33 -6.16
C SER A 419 -24.73 -14.20 -4.98
N PRO A 420 -24.49 -14.90 -3.86
CA PRO A 420 -25.28 -14.71 -2.63
C PRO A 420 -24.95 -13.41 -1.89
N CYS A 421 -23.97 -12.64 -2.36
CA CYS A 421 -23.59 -11.35 -1.79
C CYS A 421 -24.38 -10.18 -2.38
N ILE A 422 -25.14 -10.41 -3.46
CA ILE A 422 -26.02 -9.41 -4.07
C ILE A 422 -27.25 -9.20 -3.18
N ASP A 423 -27.63 -7.95 -2.92
CA ASP A 423 -28.76 -7.56 -2.07
C ASP A 423 -28.71 -8.15 -0.64
N ALA A 424 -27.52 -8.56 -0.18
CA ALA A 424 -27.32 -9.25 1.09
C ALA A 424 -26.63 -8.39 2.15
N GLY A 425 -26.25 -7.17 1.80
CA GLY A 425 -25.58 -6.22 2.68
C GLY A 425 -26.54 -5.59 3.69
N ARG A 426 -25.99 -5.29 4.87
CA ARG A 426 -26.67 -4.53 5.92
C ARG A 426 -26.58 -3.04 5.61
N ALA A 427 -27.65 -2.29 5.84
CA ALA A 427 -27.58 -0.82 5.79
C ALA A 427 -26.55 -0.30 6.80
N LEU A 428 -25.75 0.70 6.41
CA LEU A 428 -24.66 1.21 7.25
C LEU A 428 -25.18 1.86 8.54
N THR A 429 -26.32 2.55 8.46
CA THR A 429 -27.04 3.08 9.63
C THR A 429 -28.53 3.16 9.35
N VAL A 430 -29.31 3.67 10.30
CA VAL A 430 -30.75 3.89 10.17
C VAL A 430 -31.12 5.28 10.68
N THR A 431 -32.25 5.80 10.18
CA THR A 431 -32.82 7.05 10.71
C THR A 431 -33.39 6.85 12.10
N ARG A 432 -33.22 7.85 12.97
CA ARG A 432 -33.67 7.80 14.36
C ARG A 432 -35.14 8.13 14.58
N ARG A 433 -35.71 8.92 13.68
CA ARG A 433 -37.11 9.35 13.69
C ARG A 433 -37.51 9.76 12.28
N GLY A 434 -38.79 9.63 11.95
CA GLY A 434 -39.34 10.13 10.70
C GLY A 434 -39.33 11.66 10.65
N GLY A 435 -39.24 12.22 9.46
CA GLY A 435 -39.16 13.66 9.28
C GLY A 435 -38.99 14.12 7.85
N LYS A 436 -38.90 15.45 7.71
CA LYS A 436 -38.63 16.16 6.47
C LYS A 436 -37.61 17.25 6.74
N GLY A 437 -36.66 17.43 5.82
CA GLY A 437 -35.71 18.53 5.86
C GLY A 437 -34.36 18.14 5.29
N ARG A 438 -33.33 18.90 5.67
CA ARG A 438 -31.92 18.65 5.25
C ARG A 438 -31.08 17.97 6.33
N GLU A 439 -31.55 17.96 7.57
CA GLU A 439 -30.85 17.39 8.72
C GLU A 439 -31.47 16.04 9.09
N VAL A 440 -30.80 14.95 8.70
CA VAL A 440 -31.28 13.60 8.93
C VAL A 440 -30.64 13.03 10.19
N PRO A 441 -31.41 12.77 11.27
CA PRO A 441 -30.88 12.13 12.46
C PRO A 441 -30.68 10.63 12.21
N VAL A 442 -29.46 10.15 12.43
CA VAL A 442 -29.04 8.76 12.24
C VAL A 442 -28.43 8.18 13.51
N ASP A 443 -28.37 6.85 13.59
CA ASP A 443 -27.76 6.15 14.72
C ASP A 443 -26.23 6.31 14.77
N ASP A 444 -25.56 6.34 13.61
CA ASP A 444 -24.11 6.53 13.52
C ASP A 444 -23.73 7.22 12.20
N GLY A 445 -23.25 8.46 12.30
CA GLY A 445 -22.82 9.25 11.15
C GLY A 445 -21.41 8.92 10.65
N ARG A 446 -20.60 8.17 11.45
CA ARG A 446 -19.17 7.93 11.16
C ARG A 446 -18.90 7.10 9.90
N TYR A 447 -19.92 6.48 9.33
CA TYR A 447 -19.80 5.74 8.07
C TYR A 447 -19.54 6.64 6.86
N PHE A 448 -19.92 7.91 6.95
CA PHE A 448 -19.98 8.80 5.79
C PHE A 448 -18.87 9.85 5.80
N TYR A 449 -18.43 10.17 4.60
CA TYR A 449 -17.44 11.20 4.31
C TYR A 449 -18.15 12.49 3.88
N ASP A 450 -17.76 13.62 4.45
CA ASP A 450 -18.30 14.95 4.12
C ASP A 450 -17.30 15.85 3.36
N GLY A 451 -16.17 15.29 2.90
CA GLY A 451 -15.07 16.05 2.30
C GLY A 451 -13.94 16.37 3.28
N PHE A 452 -14.14 16.20 4.59
CA PHE A 452 -13.17 16.53 5.65
C PHE A 452 -12.57 17.95 5.55
N GLY A 453 -13.26 18.88 4.89
CA GLY A 453 -12.76 20.23 4.64
C GLY A 453 -11.62 20.34 3.63
N ILE A 454 -11.26 19.26 2.93
CA ILE A 454 -10.23 19.28 1.89
C ILE A 454 -10.77 20.04 0.66
N GLU A 455 -9.99 20.97 0.12
CA GLU A 455 -10.39 21.74 -1.05
C GLU A 455 -10.76 20.84 -2.24
N ARG A 456 -11.90 21.13 -2.88
CA ARG A 456 -12.48 20.42 -4.05
C ARG A 456 -13.02 19.03 -3.77
N GLU A 457 -12.84 18.52 -2.56
CA GLU A 457 -13.49 17.28 -2.14
C GLU A 457 -14.97 17.51 -1.90
N LYS A 458 -15.78 16.53 -2.28
CA LYS A 458 -17.23 16.51 -2.07
C LYS A 458 -17.57 15.36 -1.15
N GLY A 459 -18.55 15.56 -0.27
CA GLY A 459 -19.09 14.49 0.55
C GLY A 459 -19.82 13.42 -0.26
N ASP A 460 -20.06 12.30 0.42
CA ASP A 460 -20.70 11.12 -0.13
C ASP A 460 -22.10 11.44 -0.67
N ARG A 461 -22.48 10.71 -1.72
CA ARG A 461 -23.90 10.51 -2.00
C ARG A 461 -24.41 9.44 -1.05
N VAL A 462 -25.64 9.59 -0.56
CA VAL A 462 -26.29 8.68 0.38
C VAL A 462 -27.71 8.39 -0.10
N ALA A 463 -28.14 7.14 0.00
CA ALA A 463 -29.51 6.72 -0.23
C ALA A 463 -30.22 6.49 1.11
N ILE A 464 -31.46 6.98 1.24
CA ILE A 464 -32.24 6.99 2.48
C ILE A 464 -33.62 6.39 2.25
N GLY A 465 -33.92 5.30 2.95
CA GLY A 465 -35.18 4.56 2.83
C GLY A 465 -35.20 3.64 1.61
N THR A 466 -35.04 4.19 0.42
CA THR A 466 -35.04 3.44 -0.86
C THR A 466 -33.85 3.85 -1.73
N ALA A 467 -33.46 2.96 -2.65
CA ALA A 467 -32.27 3.13 -3.51
C ALA A 467 -32.29 4.38 -4.39
N ASP A 468 -33.47 4.86 -4.79
CA ASP A 468 -33.68 6.02 -5.67
C ASP A 468 -33.70 7.37 -4.92
N ARG A 469 -33.79 7.34 -3.59
CA ARG A 469 -33.80 8.53 -2.73
C ARG A 469 -32.38 8.94 -2.36
N ILE A 470 -31.67 9.51 -3.33
CA ILE A 470 -30.27 9.90 -3.18
C ILE A 470 -30.15 11.40 -2.88
N ALA A 471 -29.26 11.78 -1.96
CA ALA A 471 -28.79 13.16 -1.77
C ALA A 471 -27.27 13.17 -1.52
N ARG A 472 -26.65 14.35 -1.56
CA ARG A 472 -25.24 14.51 -1.20
C ARG A 472 -25.11 15.02 0.23
N ILE A 473 -24.17 14.45 0.97
CA ILE A 473 -23.79 14.92 2.30
C ILE A 473 -22.89 16.14 2.16
N GLU A 474 -23.30 17.25 2.79
CA GLU A 474 -22.48 18.45 2.94
C GLU A 474 -21.71 18.46 4.25
N LYS A 475 -22.26 17.82 5.30
CA LYS A 475 -21.63 17.77 6.63
C LYS A 475 -22.08 16.56 7.42
N VAL A 476 -21.15 15.95 8.15
CA VAL A 476 -21.45 14.97 9.20
C VAL A 476 -21.24 15.61 10.57
N LEU A 477 -22.30 15.65 11.37
CA LEU A 477 -22.27 16.15 12.75
C LEU A 477 -22.35 14.98 13.72
N LEU A 478 -21.22 14.68 14.37
CA LEU A 478 -21.15 13.68 15.42
C LEU A 478 -21.55 14.32 16.75
N ASN A 479 -22.65 13.85 17.35
CA ASN A 479 -23.21 14.45 18.56
C ASN A 479 -23.03 13.56 19.79
N TYR A 480 -22.79 14.19 20.94
CA TYR A 480 -22.72 13.49 22.22
C TYR A 480 -24.09 13.50 22.91
N TYR A 481 -24.62 12.32 23.27
CA TYR A 481 -25.97 12.11 23.85
C TYR A 481 -27.17 12.52 22.98
N GLN A 482 -26.94 12.87 21.71
CA GLN A 482 -27.97 13.12 20.70
C GLN A 482 -27.65 12.26 19.46
N PRO A 483 -28.62 11.99 18.57
CA PRO A 483 -28.34 11.36 17.28
C PRO A 483 -27.29 12.13 16.50
N ASP A 484 -26.47 11.41 15.73
CA ASP A 484 -25.62 12.03 14.72
C ASP A 484 -26.53 12.62 13.62
N LEU A 485 -26.10 13.71 12.99
CA LEU A 485 -26.87 14.36 11.92
C LEU A 485 -26.08 14.32 10.60
N LEU A 486 -26.75 13.88 9.55
CA LEU A 486 -26.30 14.09 8.17
C LEU A 486 -26.97 15.36 7.63
N VAL A 487 -26.18 16.34 7.22
CA VAL A 487 -26.67 17.56 6.55
C VAL A 487 -26.56 17.36 5.05
N LEU A 488 -27.69 17.47 4.35
CA LEU A 488 -27.81 17.15 2.93
C LEU A 488 -27.87 18.40 2.03
N ASP A 489 -27.48 18.25 0.77
CA ASP A 489 -27.56 19.29 -0.27
C ASP A 489 -28.99 19.68 -0.66
N ARG A 490 -29.97 18.83 -0.34
CA ARG A 490 -31.38 19.04 -0.63
C ARG A 490 -32.29 18.51 0.48
N GLU A 491 -33.52 19.02 0.52
CA GLU A 491 -34.53 18.47 1.42
C GLU A 491 -34.94 17.05 0.99
N MET A 492 -35.15 16.21 2.00
CA MET A 492 -35.66 14.85 1.84
C MET A 492 -36.77 14.57 2.84
N GLU A 493 -37.55 13.53 2.57
CA GLU A 493 -38.52 12.93 3.49
C GLU A 493 -38.10 11.50 3.81
N TRP A 494 -38.18 11.12 5.08
CA TRP A 494 -37.78 9.79 5.55
C TRP A 494 -38.66 9.32 6.69
N ASP A 495 -38.81 8.00 6.79
CA ASP A 495 -39.51 7.32 7.89
C ASP A 495 -38.59 7.10 9.08
N ALA A 496 -39.14 6.68 10.22
CA ALA A 496 -38.35 6.27 11.38
C ALA A 496 -37.79 4.86 11.14
N GLY A 497 -36.49 4.66 11.42
CA GLY A 497 -35.83 3.36 11.20
C GLY A 497 -35.53 3.06 9.73
N ALA A 498 -35.62 4.05 8.84
CA ALA A 498 -35.33 3.87 7.43
C ALA A 498 -33.84 3.56 7.22
N PRO A 499 -33.47 2.60 6.34
CA PRO A 499 -32.08 2.27 6.07
C PRO A 499 -31.36 3.47 5.43
N VAL A 500 -30.10 3.68 5.82
CA VAL A 500 -29.22 4.72 5.30
C VAL A 500 -27.89 4.09 4.91
N SER A 501 -27.52 4.20 3.64
CA SER A 501 -26.29 3.63 3.10
C SER A 501 -25.76 4.46 1.93
N LEU A 502 -24.56 4.14 1.44
CA LEU A 502 -24.13 4.59 0.11
C LEU A 502 -25.12 4.07 -0.94
N PRO A 503 -25.31 4.76 -2.09
CA PRO A 503 -26.21 4.32 -3.14
C PRO A 503 -26.02 2.85 -3.49
N TRP A 504 -27.12 2.11 -3.55
CA TRP A 504 -27.18 0.69 -3.88
C TRP A 504 -28.17 0.44 -5.02
N ARG A 505 -28.23 -0.78 -5.54
CA ARG A 505 -29.24 -1.19 -6.51
C ARG A 505 -29.88 -2.50 -6.07
N GLY A 506 -31.21 -2.55 -6.16
CA GLY A 506 -31.99 -3.71 -5.72
C GLY A 506 -32.62 -3.42 -4.36
N GLU A 507 -32.73 -4.45 -3.53
CA GLU A 507 -33.39 -4.41 -2.24
C GLU A 507 -32.46 -3.91 -1.12
N ALA A 508 -31.15 -4.15 -1.22
CA ALA A 508 -30.17 -3.74 -0.21
C ALA A 508 -28.77 -3.54 -0.83
N PRO A 509 -27.80 -2.92 -0.12
CA PRO A 509 -26.41 -2.88 -0.57
C PRO A 509 -25.82 -4.27 -0.75
N ASP A 510 -24.79 -4.41 -1.57
CA ASP A 510 -24.05 -5.66 -1.74
C ASP A 510 -22.92 -5.82 -0.71
N ILE A 511 -22.54 -7.07 -0.42
CA ILE A 511 -21.33 -7.35 0.37
C ILE A 511 -20.11 -7.32 -0.56
N GLY A 512 -19.05 -6.61 -0.17
CA GLY A 512 -17.78 -6.55 -0.92
C GLY A 512 -17.47 -5.22 -1.58
N ALA A 513 -16.37 -5.16 -2.34
CA ALA A 513 -15.83 -3.93 -2.93
C ALA A 513 -16.64 -3.34 -4.10
N PHE A 514 -17.64 -4.05 -4.60
CA PHE A 514 -18.43 -3.65 -5.75
C PHE A 514 -19.91 -3.83 -5.48
N GLU A 515 -20.69 -2.87 -5.95
CA GLU A 515 -22.15 -2.93 -6.00
C GLU A 515 -22.57 -3.46 -7.39
N HIS A 516 -23.30 -4.56 -7.43
CA HIS A 516 -23.72 -5.22 -8.65
C HIS A 516 -24.83 -4.44 -9.34
N GLY A 517 -24.63 -4.19 -10.64
CA GLY A 517 -25.61 -3.49 -11.47
C GLY A 517 -25.79 -2.01 -11.17
N LEU A 518 -25.15 -1.47 -10.11
CA LEU A 518 -24.89 -0.05 -9.99
C LEU A 518 -23.50 0.21 -10.56
N PRO A 519 -23.38 0.68 -11.82
CA PRO A 519 -22.09 1.11 -12.32
C PRO A 519 -21.61 2.24 -11.38
N GLY A 520 -20.56 1.97 -10.60
CA GLY A 520 -19.78 2.91 -9.80
C GLY A 520 -20.55 3.76 -8.78
N SER A 521 -20.15 3.69 -7.51
CA SER A 521 -20.49 4.65 -6.45
C SER A 521 -19.93 6.08 -6.66
N GLY A 522 -19.67 6.48 -7.92
CA GLY A 522 -19.04 7.74 -8.34
C GLY A 522 -17.60 7.61 -8.85
N ARG A 523 -16.96 6.43 -8.73
CA ARG A 523 -15.52 6.28 -9.01
C ARG A 523 -15.15 5.98 -10.46
N GLY A 524 -16.07 5.44 -11.27
CA GLY A 524 -15.72 4.74 -12.51
C GLY A 524 -15.02 3.42 -12.18
N ILE A 525 -15.55 2.28 -12.63
CA ILE A 525 -14.93 0.97 -12.37
C ILE A 525 -14.08 0.61 -13.58
N ALA A 526 -12.78 0.49 -13.37
CA ALA A 526 -11.82 0.17 -14.42
C ALA A 526 -11.57 -1.34 -14.49
N ARG A 527 -11.38 -1.85 -15.71
CA ARG A 527 -11.14 -3.28 -15.98
C ARG A 527 -9.98 -3.46 -16.94
N ALA A 528 -9.29 -4.58 -16.80
CA ALA A 528 -8.30 -5.05 -17.75
C ALA A 528 -8.49 -6.56 -17.98
N GLU A 529 -8.34 -7.02 -19.22
CA GLU A 529 -8.34 -8.43 -19.55
C GLU A 529 -7.32 -8.75 -20.65
N PRO A 530 -6.39 -9.70 -20.43
CA PRO A 530 -6.06 -10.35 -19.15
C PRO A 530 -5.22 -9.45 -18.22
N VAL A 531 -5.30 -9.66 -16.90
CA VAL A 531 -4.45 -8.95 -15.91
C VAL A 531 -3.09 -9.63 -15.65
N ASP A 532 -2.96 -10.91 -16.00
CA ASP A 532 -1.70 -11.65 -16.07
C ASP A 532 -1.46 -12.01 -17.54
N THR A 533 -0.32 -11.60 -18.09
CA THR A 533 -0.02 -11.78 -19.51
C THR A 533 1.47 -11.93 -19.79
N GLU A 534 1.82 -12.13 -21.05
CA GLU A 534 3.18 -12.23 -21.56
C GLU A 534 3.55 -10.99 -22.39
N PRO A 535 4.85 -10.66 -22.54
CA PRO A 535 5.29 -9.59 -23.43
C PRO A 535 4.73 -9.73 -24.85
N GLY A 536 4.30 -8.61 -25.44
CA GLY A 536 3.78 -8.58 -26.80
C GLY A 536 2.32 -9.03 -26.96
N ARG A 537 1.62 -9.38 -25.87
CA ARG A 537 0.19 -9.71 -25.90
C ARG A 537 -0.67 -8.48 -25.61
N GLU A 538 -1.83 -8.43 -26.27
CA GLU A 538 -2.83 -7.37 -26.03
C GLU A 538 -3.46 -7.50 -24.65
N VAL A 539 -3.65 -6.37 -23.99
CA VAL A 539 -4.51 -6.20 -22.82
C VAL A 539 -5.60 -5.18 -23.16
N ARG A 540 -6.86 -5.57 -22.96
CA ARG A 540 -8.02 -4.71 -23.22
C ARG A 540 -8.43 -4.04 -21.93
N PHE A 541 -8.59 -2.72 -21.98
CA PHE A 541 -8.98 -1.88 -20.85
C PHE A 541 -10.36 -1.26 -21.10
N CYS A 542 -11.17 -1.16 -20.05
CA CYS A 542 -12.48 -0.53 -20.12
C CYS A 542 -12.77 0.23 -18.82
N VAL A 543 -13.37 1.42 -18.92
CA VAL A 543 -14.05 2.05 -17.78
C VAL A 543 -15.55 1.98 -17.96
N GLU A 544 -16.24 1.46 -16.95
CA GLU A 544 -17.69 1.57 -16.89
C GLU A 544 -18.12 2.94 -16.37
N PRO A 545 -18.98 3.66 -17.11
CA PRO A 545 -19.23 5.09 -16.92
C PRO A 545 -20.09 5.47 -15.69
N ALA A 546 -20.07 4.70 -14.60
CA ALA A 546 -20.74 4.97 -13.34
C ALA A 546 -22.23 5.43 -13.42
N GLY A 547 -22.96 5.02 -14.46
CA GLY A 547 -24.35 5.44 -14.69
C GLY A 547 -24.50 6.91 -15.11
N LYS A 548 -23.40 7.55 -15.51
CA LYS A 548 -23.28 8.94 -15.92
C LYS A 548 -22.74 9.05 -17.34
N THR A 549 -22.90 10.23 -17.95
CA THR A 549 -22.25 10.53 -19.23
C THR A 549 -20.81 10.97 -18.99
N VAL A 550 -19.87 10.29 -19.64
CA VAL A 550 -18.43 10.58 -19.54
C VAL A 550 -18.08 11.74 -20.47
N ALA A 551 -17.44 12.76 -19.91
CA ALA A 551 -16.89 13.90 -20.63
C ALA A 551 -15.45 13.64 -21.11
N SER A 552 -14.62 13.00 -20.27
CA SER A 552 -13.26 12.59 -20.67
C SER A 552 -12.72 11.43 -19.84
N VAL A 553 -11.80 10.67 -20.42
CA VAL A 553 -11.02 9.60 -19.76
C VAL A 553 -9.54 9.86 -19.97
N ARG A 554 -8.71 9.51 -18.99
CA ARG A 554 -7.25 9.47 -19.13
C ARG A 554 -6.72 8.20 -18.48
N TRP A 555 -6.17 7.31 -19.30
CA TRP A 555 -5.41 6.15 -18.89
C TRP A 555 -3.92 6.48 -18.80
N ASP A 556 -3.27 5.87 -17.81
CA ASP A 556 -1.81 5.77 -17.69
C ASP A 556 -1.47 4.30 -17.47
N PHE A 557 -0.83 3.68 -18.45
CA PHE A 557 -0.57 2.23 -18.45
C PHE A 557 0.61 1.82 -17.57
N GLY A 558 1.30 2.77 -16.92
CA GLY A 558 2.41 2.52 -16.01
C GLY A 558 3.77 2.31 -16.68
N ASP A 559 3.86 2.31 -18.01
CA ASP A 559 5.10 2.22 -18.80
C ASP A 559 5.47 3.53 -19.53
N GLY A 560 4.68 4.58 -19.33
CA GLY A 560 4.84 5.89 -19.95
C GLY A 560 3.81 6.19 -21.05
N GLU A 561 3.10 5.17 -21.54
CA GLU A 561 2.04 5.33 -22.53
C GLU A 561 0.68 5.66 -21.87
N THR A 562 -0.20 6.29 -22.66
CA THR A 562 -1.51 6.80 -22.21
C THR A 562 -2.58 6.62 -23.28
N ALA A 563 -3.86 6.68 -22.90
CA ALA A 563 -5.00 6.68 -23.81
C ALA A 563 -6.16 7.52 -23.25
N GLU A 564 -7.09 7.95 -24.12
CA GLU A 564 -8.18 8.87 -23.74
C GLU A 564 -9.60 8.30 -23.98
N ALA A 565 -9.71 7.06 -24.45
CA ALA A 565 -10.99 6.41 -24.73
C ALA A 565 -11.48 5.55 -23.55
N CYS A 566 -12.81 5.40 -23.41
CA CYS A 566 -13.40 4.51 -22.41
C CYS A 566 -12.97 3.04 -22.60
N GLU A 567 -12.76 2.63 -23.85
CA GLU A 567 -12.18 1.35 -24.23
C GLU A 567 -10.82 1.58 -24.87
N ALA A 568 -9.79 0.87 -24.41
CA ALA A 568 -8.44 0.97 -24.93
C ALA A 568 -7.80 -0.42 -25.06
N VAL A 569 -6.82 -0.56 -25.96
CA VAL A 569 -6.00 -1.76 -26.09
C VAL A 569 -4.55 -1.32 -25.96
N HIS A 570 -3.77 -2.03 -25.15
CA HIS A 570 -2.36 -1.75 -24.96
C HIS A 570 -1.53 -3.04 -24.99
N VAL A 571 -0.27 -2.94 -25.40
CA VAL A 571 0.68 -4.05 -25.48
C VAL A 571 1.94 -3.67 -24.74
N TYR A 572 2.30 -4.46 -23.73
CA TYR A 572 3.54 -4.27 -22.98
C TYR A 572 4.68 -5.03 -23.67
N PRO A 573 5.76 -4.36 -24.10
CA PRO A 573 6.89 -5.01 -24.78
C PRO A 573 7.82 -5.76 -23.82
N GLU A 574 7.80 -5.41 -22.53
CA GLU A 574 8.71 -5.92 -21.52
C GLU A 574 7.96 -6.52 -20.32
N CYS A 575 8.63 -7.43 -19.61
CA CYS A 575 8.11 -7.93 -18.34
C CYS A 575 8.07 -6.82 -17.29
N GLY A 576 7.06 -6.87 -16.43
CA GLY A 576 6.89 -5.84 -15.42
C GLY A 576 5.66 -6.00 -14.56
N ARG A 577 5.54 -5.06 -13.64
CA ARG A 577 4.40 -4.86 -12.76
C ARG A 577 3.89 -3.46 -13.05
N PHE A 578 2.71 -3.36 -13.63
CA PHE A 578 2.16 -2.13 -14.19
C PHE A 578 0.91 -1.73 -13.40
N PRO A 579 1.04 -0.78 -12.47
CA PRO A 579 -0.10 -0.12 -11.84
C PRO A 579 -0.74 0.84 -12.86
N VAL A 580 -1.76 0.35 -13.55
CA VAL A 580 -2.54 1.12 -14.51
C VAL A 580 -3.49 2.03 -13.75
N ARG A 581 -3.54 3.30 -14.13
CA ARG A 581 -4.36 4.31 -13.48
C ARG A 581 -5.32 4.91 -14.49
N VAL A 582 -6.52 5.22 -14.04
CA VAL A 582 -7.49 5.92 -14.87
C VAL A 582 -8.15 7.04 -14.10
N ARG A 583 -8.40 8.14 -14.81
CA ARG A 583 -9.26 9.24 -14.37
C ARG A 583 -10.39 9.43 -15.35
N VAL A 584 -11.57 9.70 -14.81
CA VAL A 584 -12.78 9.97 -15.58
C VAL A 584 -13.39 11.26 -15.10
N ARG A 585 -13.77 12.12 -16.03
CA ARG A 585 -14.61 13.28 -15.78
C ARG A 585 -15.98 13.03 -16.39
N TYR A 586 -17.03 13.39 -15.67
CA TYR A 586 -18.40 13.31 -16.13
C TYR A 586 -18.93 14.69 -16.55
N GLU A 587 -19.97 14.72 -17.38
CA GLU A 587 -20.61 15.96 -17.86
C GLU A 587 -21.23 16.80 -16.73
N ASP A 588 -21.56 16.18 -15.59
CA ASP A 588 -22.04 16.87 -14.38
C ASP A 588 -20.90 17.49 -13.53
N GLY A 589 -19.66 17.37 -13.99
CA GLY A 589 -18.46 17.90 -13.33
C GLY A 589 -17.95 17.06 -12.15
N ASP A 590 -18.53 15.89 -11.87
CA ASP A 590 -17.90 14.93 -10.96
C ASP A 590 -16.69 14.26 -11.63
N GLU A 591 -15.75 13.81 -10.81
CA GLU A 591 -14.54 13.11 -11.23
C GLU A 591 -14.45 11.77 -10.50
N GLY A 592 -13.92 10.76 -11.20
CA GLY A 592 -13.64 9.44 -10.68
C GLY A 592 -12.20 9.04 -10.98
N ALA A 593 -11.62 8.20 -10.13
CA ALA A 593 -10.32 7.61 -10.34
C ALA A 593 -10.31 6.15 -9.86
N ASP A 594 -9.63 5.28 -10.61
CA ASP A 594 -9.45 3.87 -10.25
C ASP A 594 -8.07 3.37 -10.69
N VAL A 595 -7.67 2.24 -10.11
CA VAL A 595 -6.41 1.55 -10.39
C VAL A 595 -6.64 0.09 -10.74
N ILE A 596 -5.78 -0.43 -11.62
CA ILE A 596 -5.70 -1.85 -11.99
C ILE A 596 -4.24 -2.28 -11.90
N PHE A 597 -3.99 -3.53 -11.53
CA PHE A 597 -2.64 -4.09 -11.50
C PHE A 597 -2.45 -5.13 -12.60
N VAL A 598 -1.69 -4.79 -13.63
CA VAL A 598 -1.32 -5.71 -14.72
C VAL A 598 0.08 -6.27 -14.46
N LYS A 599 0.22 -7.58 -14.66
CA LYS A 599 1.47 -8.31 -14.47
C LYS A 599 1.87 -8.96 -15.78
N VAL A 600 3.05 -8.58 -16.28
CA VAL A 600 3.61 -9.11 -17.52
C VAL A 600 4.82 -9.95 -17.15
N LYS A 601 4.78 -11.25 -17.45
CA LYS A 601 5.86 -12.19 -17.12
C LYS A 601 6.26 -12.98 -18.34
N GLN A 602 7.54 -13.34 -18.44
CA GLN A 602 7.97 -14.37 -19.36
C GLN A 602 7.48 -15.74 -18.88
N PRO A 603 7.18 -16.68 -19.80
CA PRO A 603 7.11 -18.10 -19.48
C PRO A 603 8.39 -18.51 -18.75
N VAL A 604 8.24 -19.16 -17.60
CA VAL A 604 9.38 -19.64 -16.81
C VAL A 604 9.92 -20.91 -17.48
N ASP A 605 11.23 -20.95 -17.78
CA ASP A 605 11.91 -22.20 -18.12
C ASP A 605 11.68 -23.20 -16.98
N PRO A 606 11.10 -24.39 -17.24
CA PRO A 606 10.85 -25.39 -16.19
C PRO A 606 12.10 -25.79 -15.40
N PHE A 607 13.30 -25.55 -15.94
CA PHE A 607 14.58 -25.84 -15.29
C PHE A 607 15.26 -24.61 -14.69
N ALA A 608 14.67 -23.41 -14.78
CA ALA A 608 15.20 -22.22 -14.11
C ALA A 608 14.97 -22.31 -12.59
N PRO A 609 15.95 -21.87 -11.79
CA PRO A 609 15.78 -21.78 -10.34
C PRO A 609 14.68 -20.75 -10.01
N MET A 610 13.92 -21.01 -8.94
CA MET A 610 12.96 -20.02 -8.42
C MET A 610 13.69 -18.78 -7.91
N LEU A 611 14.88 -19.00 -7.36
CA LEU A 611 15.71 -17.98 -6.75
C LEU A 611 17.18 -18.41 -6.77
N THR A 612 18.08 -17.46 -7.06
CA THR A 612 19.53 -17.56 -6.88
C THR A 612 20.04 -16.35 -6.10
N VAL A 613 20.95 -16.57 -5.16
CA VAL A 613 21.58 -15.51 -4.36
C VAL A 613 23.07 -15.80 -4.21
N ASP A 614 23.87 -14.83 -4.64
CA ASP A 614 25.34 -14.85 -4.67
C ASP A 614 25.98 -13.88 -3.66
N PHE A 615 25.17 -13.10 -2.93
CA PHE A 615 25.61 -12.10 -1.95
C PHE A 615 26.55 -11.00 -2.49
N GLU A 616 26.62 -10.85 -3.81
CA GLU A 616 27.46 -9.86 -4.44
C GLU A 616 26.89 -8.44 -4.32
N GLU A 617 27.78 -7.44 -4.35
CA GLU A 617 27.35 -6.04 -4.16
C GLU A 617 26.51 -5.58 -5.34
N ALA A 618 26.95 -5.95 -6.54
CA ALA A 618 26.31 -5.61 -7.80
C ALA A 618 24.86 -6.13 -7.89
N THR A 619 24.55 -7.25 -7.25
CA THR A 619 23.25 -7.94 -7.29
C THR A 619 22.43 -7.70 -6.03
N THR A 620 22.85 -6.83 -5.11
CA THR A 620 22.16 -6.60 -3.82
C THR A 620 20.68 -6.23 -3.97
N LEU A 621 20.29 -5.57 -5.06
CA LEU A 621 18.88 -5.24 -5.32
C LEU A 621 18.03 -6.45 -5.76
N GLU A 622 18.66 -7.56 -6.14
CA GLU A 622 18.01 -8.81 -6.53
C GLU A 622 17.75 -9.73 -5.34
N TRP A 623 18.65 -9.71 -4.33
CA TRP A 623 18.57 -10.63 -3.19
C TRP A 623 18.42 -9.96 -1.81
N GLY A 624 18.82 -8.70 -1.65
CA GLY A 624 18.95 -8.04 -0.34
C GLY A 624 17.65 -7.91 0.44
N TYR A 625 16.50 -7.98 -0.24
CA TYR A 625 15.17 -7.98 0.38
C TYR A 625 14.66 -9.38 0.75
N LEU A 626 15.42 -10.45 0.50
CA LEU A 626 14.97 -11.83 0.73
C LEU A 626 15.42 -12.39 2.09
N PHE A 627 16.64 -12.05 2.53
CA PHE A 627 17.26 -12.64 3.72
C PHE A 627 17.15 -11.77 4.98
N LYS A 628 16.53 -12.31 6.04
CA LYS A 628 16.49 -11.72 7.39
C LYS A 628 17.63 -12.26 8.24
N ILE A 629 18.68 -11.45 8.41
CA ILE A 629 19.90 -11.84 9.13
C ILE A 629 19.94 -11.32 10.58
N TYR A 630 19.38 -10.15 10.88
CA TYR A 630 19.47 -9.56 12.23
C TYR A 630 18.21 -9.72 13.10
N ARG A 631 17.01 -9.71 12.51
CA ARG A 631 15.75 -9.58 13.26
C ARG A 631 15.16 -10.95 13.60
N GLY A 632 14.96 -11.22 14.89
CA GLY A 632 14.50 -12.51 15.39
C GLY A 632 15.62 -13.50 15.71
N ASN A 633 16.88 -13.10 15.56
CA ASN A 633 18.05 -13.92 15.83
C ASN A 633 18.74 -13.42 17.10
N ARG A 634 18.60 -14.16 18.20
CA ARG A 634 19.18 -13.77 19.49
C ARG A 634 20.71 -13.72 19.39
N LEU A 635 21.29 -12.56 19.66
CA LEU A 635 22.74 -12.34 19.81
C LEU A 635 23.57 -12.84 18.60
N THR A 636 23.07 -12.62 17.39
CA THR A 636 23.71 -13.03 16.14
C THR A 636 24.32 -11.82 15.43
N GLY A 637 25.65 -11.80 15.33
CA GLY A 637 26.36 -10.86 14.47
C GLY A 637 26.48 -11.39 13.04
N HIS A 638 26.60 -10.49 12.07
CA HIS A 638 26.79 -10.86 10.66
C HIS A 638 27.68 -9.85 9.93
N GLU A 639 28.34 -10.33 8.88
CA GLU A 639 29.12 -9.52 7.95
C GLU A 639 29.19 -10.17 6.57
N PHE A 640 29.33 -9.35 5.53
CA PHE A 640 29.68 -9.80 4.19
C PHE A 640 31.20 -9.74 4.05
N VAL A 641 31.82 -10.88 3.76
CA VAL A 641 33.29 -11.02 3.70
C VAL A 641 33.70 -11.77 2.46
N SER A 642 34.97 -11.68 2.08
CA SER A 642 35.49 -12.50 0.99
C SER A 642 35.28 -13.99 1.29
N ASP A 643 34.77 -14.71 0.29
CA ASP A 643 34.64 -16.17 0.28
C ASP A 643 36.00 -16.91 0.21
N GLY A 644 37.04 -16.19 -0.24
CA GLY A 644 38.39 -16.69 -0.49
C GLY A 644 38.63 -17.14 -1.94
N PHE A 645 37.68 -16.94 -2.85
CA PHE A 645 37.72 -17.39 -4.24
C PHE A 645 37.48 -16.22 -5.21
N GLY A 646 38.50 -15.86 -6.00
CA GLY A 646 38.29 -14.99 -7.17
C GLY A 646 37.71 -13.59 -6.90
N GLY A 647 37.67 -13.13 -5.64
CA GLY A 647 37.10 -11.84 -5.27
C GLY A 647 35.60 -11.85 -4.91
N GLY A 648 34.98 -13.03 -4.79
CA GLY A 648 33.58 -13.18 -4.37
C GLY A 648 33.34 -12.88 -2.89
N ARG A 649 32.06 -12.75 -2.52
CA ARG A 649 31.61 -12.46 -1.15
C ARG A 649 30.61 -13.50 -0.66
N CYS A 650 30.77 -13.87 0.60
CA CYS A 650 29.84 -14.73 1.31
C CYS A 650 29.31 -14.05 2.59
N VAL A 651 28.29 -14.65 3.20
CA VAL A 651 27.78 -14.23 4.51
C VAL A 651 28.53 -14.98 5.61
N ARG A 652 29.04 -14.26 6.61
CA ARG A 652 29.48 -14.83 7.90
C ARG A 652 28.44 -14.53 8.97
N LEU A 653 28.01 -15.54 9.70
CA LEU A 653 27.25 -15.40 10.94
C LEU A 653 28.12 -15.77 12.13
N PHE A 654 28.06 -15.03 13.24
CA PHE A 654 28.86 -15.29 14.44
C PHE A 654 28.13 -14.96 15.75
N ALA A 655 28.50 -15.69 16.80
CA ALA A 655 27.83 -15.64 18.09
C ALA A 655 28.44 -14.55 18.93
N GLU A 656 27.65 -13.54 19.29
CA GLU A 656 28.11 -12.41 20.10
C GLU A 656 28.29 -12.80 21.57
N ALA A 657 27.55 -13.83 22.04
CA ALA A 657 27.61 -14.33 23.40
C ALA A 657 27.20 -15.81 23.46
N ASP A 658 27.23 -16.37 24.66
CA ASP A 658 26.66 -17.69 24.90
C ASP A 658 25.13 -17.64 24.82
N GLY A 659 24.57 -18.65 24.17
CA GLY A 659 23.16 -18.78 23.90
C GLY A 659 22.68 -17.99 22.68
N SER A 660 23.57 -17.74 21.72
CA SER A 660 23.21 -17.16 20.41
C SER A 660 22.45 -18.16 19.54
N ASP A 661 21.61 -17.67 18.62
CA ASP A 661 20.80 -18.50 17.71
C ASP A 661 21.41 -18.64 16.29
N LEU A 662 22.51 -17.91 16.00
CA LEU A 662 23.20 -17.80 14.70
C LEU A 662 22.26 -17.85 13.48
N GLY A 663 21.16 -17.12 13.56
CA GLY A 663 20.04 -17.31 12.65
C GLY A 663 20.14 -16.49 11.37
N CYS A 664 19.59 -17.03 10.28
CA CYS A 664 19.34 -16.31 9.04
C CYS A 664 18.15 -16.96 8.33
N SER A 665 17.13 -16.18 7.95
CA SER A 665 15.86 -16.69 7.42
C SER A 665 15.54 -16.14 6.04
N LEU A 666 14.85 -16.96 5.23
CA LEU A 666 14.36 -16.62 3.89
C LEU A 666 12.87 -16.98 3.81
N ALA A 667 12.03 -16.05 3.38
CA ALA A 667 10.60 -16.27 3.14
C ALA A 667 10.22 -15.79 1.73
N PRO A 668 10.42 -16.62 0.69
CA PRO A 668 10.30 -16.19 -0.70
C PRO A 668 8.84 -16.06 -1.17
N GLY A 669 7.87 -16.40 -0.32
CA GLY A 669 6.44 -16.31 -0.60
C GLY A 669 5.86 -17.62 -1.12
N GLU A 670 5.45 -17.64 -2.38
CA GLU A 670 4.75 -18.78 -2.99
C GLU A 670 5.76 -19.86 -3.43
N TRP A 671 6.29 -20.61 -2.47
CA TRP A 671 7.26 -21.67 -2.71
C TRP A 671 6.58 -23.04 -2.77
N GLY A 672 6.16 -23.44 -3.96
CA GLY A 672 5.61 -24.78 -4.20
C GLY A 672 6.71 -25.84 -4.20
N ILE A 673 6.71 -26.74 -3.22
CA ILE A 673 7.84 -27.66 -2.99
C ILE A 673 7.90 -28.83 -3.97
N ASP A 674 6.84 -29.10 -4.74
CA ASP A 674 6.89 -30.11 -5.81
C ASP A 674 7.54 -29.55 -7.08
N ALA A 675 7.31 -28.27 -7.36
CA ALA A 675 7.95 -27.56 -8.47
C ALA A 675 9.40 -27.21 -8.13
N TYR A 676 9.67 -26.82 -6.88
CA TYR A 676 10.99 -26.39 -6.40
C TYR A 676 11.42 -27.11 -5.11
N PRO A 677 11.74 -28.41 -5.17
CA PRO A 677 12.02 -29.23 -4.00
C PRO A 677 13.40 -29.04 -3.38
N PHE A 678 14.35 -28.44 -4.09
CA PHE A 678 15.75 -28.45 -3.66
C PHE A 678 16.22 -27.08 -3.20
N VAL A 679 16.90 -27.05 -2.06
CA VAL A 679 17.71 -25.91 -1.60
C VAL A 679 19.18 -26.29 -1.71
N ARG A 680 19.96 -25.50 -2.43
CA ARG A 680 21.43 -25.64 -2.51
C ARG A 680 22.10 -24.44 -1.87
N PHE A 681 23.20 -24.67 -1.15
CA PHE A 681 24.11 -23.60 -0.72
C PHE A 681 25.51 -24.14 -0.48
N ALA A 682 26.52 -23.31 -0.71
CA ALA A 682 27.87 -23.53 -0.24
C ALA A 682 27.97 -23.11 1.23
N TYR A 683 28.76 -23.81 2.04
CA TYR A 683 28.95 -23.48 3.45
C TYR A 683 30.33 -23.85 3.98
N ARG A 684 30.76 -23.15 5.03
CA ARG A 684 31.94 -23.48 5.83
C ARG A 684 31.61 -23.36 7.30
N ILE A 685 31.70 -24.46 8.04
CA ILE A 685 31.37 -24.51 9.46
C ILE A 685 32.58 -25.04 10.25
N PRO A 686 33.15 -24.28 11.22
CA PRO A 686 34.14 -24.79 12.15
C PRO A 686 33.56 -25.81 13.13
N LYS A 687 34.43 -26.68 13.64
CA LYS A 687 34.05 -27.78 14.51
C LYS A 687 33.29 -27.32 15.75
N GLY A 688 32.18 -28.00 16.03
CA GLY A 688 31.36 -27.79 17.22
C GLY A 688 30.28 -26.72 17.07
N ALA A 689 30.24 -25.93 15.99
CA ALA A 689 29.17 -24.96 15.76
C ALA A 689 27.82 -25.68 15.49
N PRO A 690 26.76 -25.42 16.29
CA PRO A 690 25.53 -26.22 16.32
C PRO A 690 24.48 -25.76 15.29
N VAL A 691 24.83 -25.73 14.00
CA VAL A 691 23.97 -25.22 12.92
C VAL A 691 22.94 -26.27 12.48
N GLY A 692 21.65 -25.95 12.61
CA GLY A 692 20.51 -26.71 12.10
C GLY A 692 19.83 -26.06 10.89
N LEU A 693 19.15 -26.89 10.09
CA LEU A 693 18.39 -26.51 8.89
C LEU A 693 16.89 -26.55 9.19
N TRP A 694 16.28 -25.39 9.34
CA TRP A 694 14.91 -25.22 9.79
C TRP A 694 13.98 -24.95 8.59
N LEU A 695 12.92 -25.74 8.48
CA LEU A 695 11.88 -25.62 7.47
C LEU A 695 10.55 -25.30 8.14
N GLN A 696 9.77 -24.40 7.55
CA GLN A 696 8.44 -24.07 8.05
C GLN A 696 7.39 -24.02 6.94
N ALA A 697 6.33 -24.82 7.13
CA ALA A 697 5.07 -24.70 6.39
C ALA A 697 4.23 -23.51 6.88
N PHE A 698 3.18 -23.16 6.14
CA PHE A 698 2.19 -22.22 6.67
C PHE A 698 1.49 -22.87 7.88
N PRO A 699 1.38 -22.18 9.04
CA PRO A 699 0.81 -22.76 10.25
C PRO A 699 -0.60 -23.30 10.03
N ALA A 700 -0.89 -24.48 10.57
CA ALA A 700 -2.20 -25.10 10.48
C ALA A 700 -2.50 -25.93 11.72
N LYS A 701 -3.79 -26.12 12.04
CA LYS A 701 -4.21 -26.88 13.22
C LYS A 701 -3.66 -28.32 13.24
N ALA A 702 -3.49 -28.93 12.06
CA ALA A 702 -3.01 -30.31 11.93
C ALA A 702 -1.60 -30.52 12.51
N TYR A 703 -0.76 -29.48 12.50
CA TYR A 703 0.66 -29.58 12.85
C TYR A 703 1.23 -28.34 13.58
N GLY A 704 0.38 -27.44 14.06
CA GLY A 704 0.78 -26.23 14.78
C GLY A 704 1.55 -25.23 13.90
N GLU A 705 2.74 -24.84 14.35
CA GLU A 705 3.60 -23.88 13.63
C GLU A 705 4.19 -24.42 12.32
N GLY A 706 4.08 -25.74 12.08
CA GLY A 706 4.55 -26.39 10.87
C GLY A 706 6.06 -26.41 10.72
N VAL A 707 6.79 -26.50 11.84
CA VAL A 707 8.25 -26.40 11.91
C VAL A 707 8.89 -27.79 11.99
N VAL A 708 9.91 -28.03 11.17
CA VAL A 708 10.73 -29.25 11.17
C VAL A 708 12.20 -28.89 10.96
N ILE A 709 13.09 -29.59 11.67
CA ILE A 709 14.53 -29.53 11.44
C ILE A 709 14.91 -30.64 10.45
N ALA A 710 15.40 -30.25 9.29
CA ALA A 710 15.81 -31.18 8.25
C ALA A 710 17.16 -31.87 8.56
N GLY A 711 17.90 -31.37 9.53
CA GLY A 711 19.21 -31.85 9.90
C GLY A 711 20.16 -30.68 10.20
N GLY A 712 21.45 -30.88 10.03
CA GLY A 712 22.48 -29.89 10.35
C GLY A 712 23.81 -30.52 10.76
N THR A 713 24.60 -29.80 11.55
CA THR A 713 25.86 -30.33 12.10
C THR A 713 25.61 -31.39 13.17
N PRO A 714 26.63 -32.22 13.50
CA PRO A 714 26.50 -33.21 14.58
C PRO A 714 26.19 -32.61 15.96
N SER A 715 26.51 -31.34 16.19
CA SER A 715 26.26 -30.64 17.46
C SER A 715 24.97 -29.82 17.47
N ARG A 716 24.17 -29.86 16.39
CA ARG A 716 22.90 -29.12 16.31
C ARG A 716 21.95 -29.54 17.43
N ASP A 717 21.03 -28.64 17.74
CA ASP A 717 19.94 -28.88 18.67
C ASP A 717 18.62 -28.51 18.00
N ALA A 718 17.73 -29.49 17.88
CA ALA A 718 16.43 -29.29 17.27
C ALA A 718 15.45 -28.54 18.18
N GLY A 719 15.78 -28.43 19.48
CA GLY A 719 14.89 -27.86 20.48
C GLY A 719 13.57 -28.64 20.56
N PRO A 720 12.41 -27.96 20.52
CA PRO A 720 11.11 -28.61 20.62
C PRO A 720 10.61 -29.22 19.30
N TYR A 721 11.35 -29.06 18.19
CA TYR A 721 10.88 -29.40 16.87
C TYR A 721 11.33 -30.81 16.44
N PRO A 722 10.53 -31.52 15.63
CA PRO A 722 10.95 -32.77 15.02
C PRO A 722 12.24 -32.60 14.22
N ASP A 723 13.14 -33.56 14.32
CA ASP A 723 14.38 -33.63 13.55
C ASP A 723 14.37 -34.87 12.66
N THR A 724 14.51 -34.67 11.35
CA THR A 724 14.51 -35.76 10.36
C THR A 724 15.90 -36.34 10.14
N ASP A 725 16.97 -35.63 10.52
CA ASP A 725 18.36 -36.01 10.25
C ASP A 725 18.66 -36.33 8.76
N THR A 726 17.90 -35.74 7.83
CA THR A 726 17.98 -36.04 6.38
C THR A 726 19.12 -35.32 5.68
N CYS A 727 19.61 -34.20 6.24
CA CYS A 727 20.74 -33.44 5.69
C CYS A 727 21.83 -33.22 6.74
N ILE A 728 23.01 -33.82 6.54
CA ILE A 728 24.14 -33.70 7.47
C ILE A 728 25.14 -32.66 6.95
N LEU A 729 25.42 -31.65 7.79
CA LEU A 729 26.44 -30.64 7.51
C LEU A 729 27.78 -31.00 8.17
N ARG A 730 28.87 -30.86 7.42
CA ARG A 730 30.23 -31.11 7.91
C ARG A 730 30.79 -29.88 8.61
N ASP A 731 31.29 -30.05 9.83
CA ASP A 731 31.87 -28.98 10.65
C ASP A 731 33.41 -29.06 10.72
N ASP A 732 34.09 -29.41 9.62
CA ASP A 732 35.55 -29.58 9.57
C ASP A 732 36.32 -28.28 9.26
N GLY A 733 35.63 -27.14 9.17
CA GLY A 733 36.20 -25.84 8.84
C GLY A 733 36.54 -25.63 7.37
N ARG A 734 36.14 -26.54 6.46
CA ARG A 734 36.33 -26.42 5.01
C ARG A 734 35.02 -26.05 4.33
N TRP A 735 35.13 -25.55 3.09
CA TRP A 735 33.96 -25.30 2.24
C TRP A 735 33.38 -26.62 1.72
N HIS A 736 32.06 -26.74 1.80
CA HIS A 736 31.26 -27.85 1.28
C HIS A 736 30.03 -27.30 0.57
N VAL A 737 29.31 -28.14 -0.16
CA VAL A 737 28.00 -27.82 -0.74
C VAL A 737 26.96 -28.76 -0.15
N ALA A 738 25.84 -28.19 0.30
CA ALA A 738 24.66 -28.94 0.73
C ALA A 738 23.58 -28.84 -0.34
N ILE A 739 22.86 -29.95 -0.53
CA ILE A 739 21.61 -30.00 -1.29
C ILE A 739 20.57 -30.63 -0.36
N LEU A 740 19.55 -29.86 0.00
CA LEU A 740 18.45 -30.28 0.86
C LEU A 740 17.20 -30.46 0.02
N ASP A 741 16.59 -31.64 0.09
CA ASP A 741 15.22 -31.85 -0.36
C ASP A 741 14.25 -31.35 0.73
N VAL A 742 13.56 -30.25 0.48
CA VAL A 742 12.65 -29.65 1.48
C VAL A 742 11.36 -30.43 1.65
N ARG A 743 11.08 -31.42 0.79
CA ARG A 743 9.90 -32.30 0.92
C ARG A 743 10.01 -33.25 2.11
N THR A 744 11.20 -33.41 2.69
CA THR A 744 11.41 -34.18 3.93
C THR A 744 10.55 -33.67 5.09
N ILE A 745 10.11 -32.41 5.05
CA ILE A 745 9.12 -31.86 5.98
C ILE A 745 7.85 -32.74 6.06
N ARG A 746 7.45 -33.37 4.95
CA ARG A 746 6.25 -34.23 4.87
C ARG A 746 6.36 -35.48 5.74
N GLU A 747 7.56 -35.94 6.05
CA GLU A 747 7.79 -37.10 6.92
C GLU A 747 7.28 -36.86 8.35
N GLN A 748 7.21 -35.60 8.78
CA GLN A 748 6.83 -35.23 10.15
C GLN A 748 5.43 -34.61 10.24
N ILE A 749 5.04 -33.80 9.26
CA ILE A 749 3.80 -33.01 9.33
C ILE A 749 2.80 -33.29 8.20
N GLY A 750 3.04 -34.30 7.37
CA GLY A 750 2.12 -34.77 6.34
C GLY A 750 2.13 -33.94 5.06
N GLU A 751 1.01 -33.94 4.32
CA GLU A 751 0.90 -33.29 3.01
C GLU A 751 1.05 -31.76 3.11
N VAL A 752 2.24 -31.27 2.75
CA VAL A 752 2.56 -29.85 2.61
C VAL A 752 2.81 -29.55 1.15
N ARG A 753 2.12 -28.54 0.58
CA ARG A 753 2.33 -28.12 -0.83
C ARG A 753 3.23 -26.90 -0.96
N TYR A 754 3.15 -25.98 0.01
CA TYR A 754 3.90 -24.72 0.00
C TYR A 754 4.73 -24.58 1.27
N LEU A 755 5.99 -24.17 1.10
CA LEU A 755 6.85 -23.82 2.21
C LEU A 755 6.83 -22.31 2.44
N ARG A 756 6.68 -21.90 3.69
CA ARG A 756 6.65 -20.48 4.08
C ARG A 756 8.05 -19.92 4.22
N ARG A 757 8.96 -20.68 4.83
CA ARG A 757 10.26 -20.17 5.25
C ARG A 757 11.32 -21.26 5.38
N PHE A 758 12.55 -20.91 5.02
CA PHE A 758 13.78 -21.63 5.35
C PHE A 758 14.59 -20.79 6.36
N ARG A 759 15.31 -21.44 7.28
CA ARG A 759 16.15 -20.75 8.27
C ARG A 759 17.36 -21.59 8.69
N PHE A 760 18.51 -20.94 8.88
CA PHE A 760 19.59 -21.48 9.72
C PHE A 760 19.25 -21.24 11.20
N TYR A 761 19.40 -22.26 12.04
CA TYR A 761 18.87 -22.29 13.40
C TYR A 761 19.86 -22.95 14.36
N THR A 762 20.05 -22.40 15.57
CA THR A 762 20.87 -23.06 16.59
C THR A 762 20.17 -23.18 17.93
N HIS A 763 18.85 -23.01 18.00
CA HIS A 763 18.05 -23.08 19.23
C HIS A 763 18.63 -22.26 20.41
N GLY A 764 19.32 -21.15 20.12
CA GLY A 764 19.97 -20.37 21.17
C GLY A 764 21.02 -21.16 21.98
N ASN A 765 21.70 -22.16 21.42
CA ASN A 765 22.72 -22.96 22.10
C ASN A 765 24.16 -22.69 21.60
N ALA A 766 24.34 -21.75 20.66
CA ALA A 766 25.67 -21.39 20.18
C ALA A 766 26.46 -20.66 21.27
N LYS A 767 27.78 -20.90 21.33
CA LYS A 767 28.69 -20.29 22.28
C LYS A 767 29.43 -19.12 21.65
N LYS A 768 29.88 -18.16 22.46
CA LYS A 768 30.71 -17.06 21.98
C LYS A 768 31.92 -17.60 21.22
N GLY A 769 32.13 -17.12 20.00
CA GLY A 769 33.17 -17.59 19.09
C GLY A 769 32.73 -18.65 18.08
N HIS A 770 31.56 -19.27 18.26
CA HIS A 770 30.92 -20.04 17.18
C HIS A 770 30.55 -19.12 16.02
N GLN A 771 30.70 -19.63 14.81
CA GLN A 771 30.47 -18.90 13.57
C GLN A 771 30.32 -19.87 12.41
N PHE A 772 29.71 -19.43 11.30
CA PHE A 772 29.78 -20.14 10.03
C PHE A 772 29.64 -19.19 8.84
N TRP A 773 29.98 -19.68 7.66
CA TRP A 773 29.83 -18.96 6.40
C TRP A 773 28.93 -19.74 5.45
N PHE A 774 28.18 -19.02 4.62
CA PHE A 774 27.42 -19.62 3.53
C PHE A 774 27.33 -18.68 2.32
N ASP A 775 27.15 -19.30 1.14
CA ASP A 775 27.15 -18.63 -0.16
C ASP A 775 26.34 -19.43 -1.21
N GLU A 776 26.19 -18.89 -2.41
CA GLU A 776 25.57 -19.52 -3.59
C GLU A 776 24.23 -20.21 -3.29
N PHE A 777 23.32 -19.49 -2.62
CA PHE A 777 22.03 -20.03 -2.22
C PHE A 777 21.08 -20.11 -3.42
N GLU A 778 20.51 -21.29 -3.68
CA GLU A 778 19.60 -21.53 -4.79
C GLU A 778 18.38 -22.34 -4.35
N ILE A 779 17.19 -21.96 -4.82
CA ILE A 779 15.97 -22.79 -4.74
C ILE A 779 15.66 -23.31 -6.15
N SER A 780 15.66 -24.62 -6.30
CA SER A 780 15.78 -25.27 -7.61
C SER A 780 14.70 -26.30 -7.92
N PRO A 781 14.32 -26.42 -9.22
CA PRO A 781 13.34 -27.38 -9.65
C PRO A 781 13.89 -28.81 -9.67
N ALA A 782 12.98 -29.77 -9.73
CA ALA A 782 13.34 -31.17 -9.91
C ALA A 782 14.12 -31.37 -11.23
N GLY A 783 15.19 -32.16 -11.20
CA GLY A 783 15.99 -32.49 -12.38
C GLY A 783 17.10 -31.49 -12.75
N ARG A 784 17.18 -30.33 -12.07
CA ARG A 784 18.31 -29.39 -12.22
C ARG A 784 19.52 -29.78 -11.37
N LEU A 785 19.27 -30.29 -10.17
CA LEU A 785 20.29 -30.70 -9.20
C LEU A 785 20.19 -32.20 -8.93
N ASP A 786 21.33 -32.86 -8.77
CA ASP A 786 21.40 -34.23 -8.25
C ASP A 786 21.70 -34.18 -6.73
N PRO A 787 20.76 -34.57 -5.85
CA PRO A 787 20.96 -34.53 -4.41
C PRO A 787 22.08 -35.46 -3.90
N THR A 788 22.52 -36.43 -4.72
CA THR A 788 23.68 -37.27 -4.41
C THR A 788 25.02 -36.57 -4.63
N GLU A 789 25.05 -35.46 -5.37
CA GLU A 789 26.22 -34.60 -5.57
C GLU A 789 26.50 -33.66 -4.39
N SER A 790 26.04 -34.00 -3.17
CA SER A 790 26.45 -33.35 -1.92
C SER A 790 27.93 -33.66 -1.63
N HIS A 791 28.78 -33.06 -2.44
CA HIS A 791 30.22 -33.20 -2.49
C HIS A 791 30.80 -31.79 -2.46
N GLY A 792 31.93 -31.61 -1.75
CA GLY A 792 32.62 -30.33 -1.73
C GLY A 792 32.99 -29.90 -3.15
N LYS A 793 32.34 -28.86 -3.67
CA LYS A 793 32.81 -28.11 -4.85
C LYS A 793 33.58 -26.89 -4.32
N LEU A 794 34.67 -26.39 -4.89
CA LEU A 794 35.47 -26.74 -6.07
C LEU A 794 36.95 -26.81 -5.65
N GLN A 795 37.73 -27.76 -6.18
CA GLN A 795 39.15 -27.52 -6.46
C GLN A 795 39.21 -26.91 -7.86
N ILE A 796 39.46 -25.59 -7.95
CA ILE A 796 40.29 -24.99 -9.00
C ILE A 796 41.13 -23.90 -8.31
#